data_AF-A0A8J5EJ19-F1
#
_entry.id   AF-A0A8J5EJ19-F1
#
_cell.length_a   1.000
_cell.length_b   1.000
_cell.length_c   1.000
_cell.angle_alpha   90.00
_cell.angle_beta   90.00
_cell.angle_gamma   90.00
#
_symmetry.space_group_name_H-M   'P 1'
#
loop_
_entity.id
_entity.type
_entity.pdbx_description
1 polymer ?
#
loop_
_entity_poly.entity_id
_entity_poly.type
_entity_poly.pdbx_seq_one_letter_code
_entity_poly.pdbx_strand_id
1 'polypeptide(L)'
;MKTSIAKSGALDHLPDSINYATVCEEVTKLVETNKFNSLEHIADAISTRILTSGCGAAWAMIKVSKPRALLRAQSATIQIIRELDPYTGKITTPANHTDVVSISGLNIVTIIGINAGERIHRQNITIDLILYKPQNSPVGFDKAYNFRNVVDEVVEHVEASQYKTVEALVTSVADVLCGKLGVEKATVTAKKPSALTFAKAAGVEITRSKDQLQSEDVLSNEDKPKDASLTHEVYIAFGSNVGNPFFNISEAIKELEKAGIEVKDVSHYYISEPMFVQDQQRFINGVLRVFTSLEPIDLLDVTQNIESEKLKRVKEVEKGPRSIDLDIILYDDRVFKHPRLTIPHAGVVDRSFVLKPLLDVLPSDRLHPVTMKSFKEHLGLLPRSSEVQKSSDLNEVVPVGSLGSATGRFLEFDLETRKNRPTQLMGIMNITPDSFSDGGKFNLENAVEEAKRMVQEGADIIDIGGQSTRPGAETVSVQEELKRVVPVVEKLRACEELKDVILSIDTFYSQVAEATIKAGADVINDVTAGMYDAEMLPTVAKLGVPIILNHSREDVKNITYALPANEKSTHANISEEEEFVAVLAREMQEIVKKARDTGLRSHQIILDPGVGFAKNLKQNLWVLKNQEAIRAKGNLNNYAWLVGTSRKKFIGTITDQEVAADRVLGTAATVTAAIQQGADIVRVHDVKDIKQTIKMSDAIYKQLY
;
A
#
# COMPACT_ATOMS: atom_id res chain seq x y z
N MET A 1 55.97 -34.84 -30.66
CA MET A 1 55.84 -33.38 -30.44
C MET A 1 57.23 -32.78 -30.40
N LYS A 2 57.53 -31.76 -31.21
CA LYS A 2 58.88 -31.16 -31.29
C LYS A 2 59.10 -29.97 -30.34
N THR A 3 58.08 -29.42 -29.69
CA THR A 3 58.21 -28.24 -28.82
C THR A 3 57.46 -28.41 -27.49
N SER A 4 58.01 -27.90 -26.38
CA SER A 4 57.44 -27.90 -25.04
C SER A 4 57.98 -26.72 -24.23
N ILE A 5 57.10 -25.81 -23.79
CA ILE A 5 57.46 -24.65 -22.95
C ILE A 5 58.09 -25.12 -21.63
N ALA A 6 57.62 -26.23 -21.06
CA ALA A 6 58.18 -26.80 -19.82
C ALA A 6 59.61 -27.32 -20.02
N LYS A 7 59.90 -27.98 -21.16
CA LYS A 7 61.27 -28.43 -21.48
C LYS A 7 62.19 -27.27 -21.88
N SER A 8 61.68 -26.31 -22.66
CA SER A 8 62.43 -25.12 -23.06
C SER A 8 62.81 -24.26 -21.85
N GLY A 9 61.90 -24.08 -20.88
CA GLY A 9 62.20 -23.35 -19.64
C GLY A 9 63.13 -24.08 -18.68
N ALA A 10 63.18 -25.42 -18.72
CA ALA A 10 64.04 -26.23 -17.86
C ALA A 10 65.46 -26.47 -18.43
N LEU A 11 65.60 -26.52 -19.76
CA LEU A 11 66.85 -26.89 -20.45
C LEU A 11 67.48 -25.74 -21.25
N ASP A 12 66.82 -24.58 -21.32
CA ASP A 12 67.19 -23.42 -22.15
C ASP A 12 67.53 -23.81 -23.60
N HIS A 13 66.80 -24.81 -24.11
CA HIS A 13 67.11 -25.47 -25.36
C HIS A 13 66.17 -24.96 -26.46
N LEU A 14 66.72 -24.16 -27.39
CA LEU A 14 65.97 -23.42 -28.42
C LEU A 14 65.06 -24.30 -29.31
N PRO A 15 65.46 -25.54 -29.72
CA PRO A 15 64.60 -26.43 -30.50
C PRO A 15 63.28 -26.85 -29.82
N ASP A 16 63.18 -26.74 -28.49
CA ASP A 16 61.96 -27.05 -27.74
C ASP A 16 60.99 -25.86 -27.66
N SER A 17 61.36 -24.68 -28.18
CA SER A 17 60.53 -23.48 -28.22
C SER A 17 59.88 -23.26 -29.60
N ILE A 18 58.83 -22.45 -29.63
CA ILE A 18 58.21 -22.01 -30.89
C ILE A 18 58.96 -20.78 -31.40
N ASN A 19 59.44 -20.82 -32.65
CA ASN A 19 60.09 -19.67 -33.27
C ASN A 19 59.03 -18.63 -33.68
N TYR A 20 58.78 -17.66 -32.81
CA TYR A 20 57.82 -16.58 -33.04
C TYR A 20 58.21 -15.66 -34.20
N ALA A 21 59.50 -15.56 -34.56
CA ALA A 21 59.93 -14.80 -35.74
C ALA A 21 59.47 -15.48 -37.03
N THR A 22 59.65 -16.80 -37.14
CA THR A 22 59.14 -17.60 -38.26
C THR A 22 57.61 -17.55 -38.34
N VAL A 23 56.91 -17.61 -37.20
CA VAL A 23 55.45 -17.45 -37.17
C VAL A 23 55.04 -16.08 -37.72
N CYS A 24 55.68 -14.99 -37.28
CA CYS A 24 55.35 -13.64 -37.75
C CYS A 24 55.62 -13.46 -39.26
N GLU A 25 56.77 -13.94 -39.74
CA GLU A 25 57.17 -13.84 -41.14
C GLU A 25 56.20 -14.61 -42.05
N GLU A 26 55.83 -15.83 -41.66
CA GLU A 26 54.88 -16.67 -42.40
C GLU A 26 53.46 -16.11 -42.42
N VAL A 27 52.98 -15.55 -41.31
CA VAL A 27 51.67 -14.88 -41.24
C VAL A 27 51.67 -13.60 -42.08
N THR A 28 52.72 -12.79 -41.99
CA THR A 28 52.85 -11.53 -42.76
C THR A 28 52.83 -11.83 -44.26
N LYS A 29 53.66 -12.78 -44.70
CA LYS A 29 53.73 -13.21 -46.10
C LYS A 29 52.38 -13.73 -46.59
N LEU A 30 51.67 -14.53 -45.81
CA LEU A 30 50.36 -15.05 -46.16
C LEU A 30 49.33 -13.92 -46.33
N VAL A 31 49.30 -12.96 -45.39
CA VAL A 31 48.28 -11.90 -45.37
C VAL A 31 48.53 -10.84 -46.46
N GLU A 32 49.78 -10.50 -46.74
CA GLU A 32 50.13 -9.49 -47.75
C GLU A 32 49.95 -9.99 -49.19
N THR A 33 50.13 -11.29 -49.43
CA THR A 33 50.11 -11.86 -50.79
C THR A 33 48.74 -12.38 -51.24
N ASN A 34 47.81 -12.60 -50.30
CA ASN A 34 46.51 -13.19 -50.59
C ASN A 34 45.36 -12.21 -50.39
N LYS A 35 44.27 -12.44 -51.12
CA LYS A 35 42.97 -11.78 -50.89
C LYS A 35 42.06 -12.75 -50.14
N PHE A 36 41.40 -12.24 -49.11
CA PHE A 36 40.47 -13.03 -48.30
C PHE A 36 39.05 -12.50 -48.45
N ASN A 37 38.09 -13.43 -48.51
CA ASN A 37 36.68 -13.12 -48.72
C ASN A 37 35.91 -12.95 -47.40
N SER A 38 36.46 -13.41 -46.27
CA SER A 38 35.84 -13.34 -44.94
C SER A 38 36.89 -13.38 -43.83
N LEU A 39 36.50 -13.07 -42.60
CA LEU A 39 37.39 -13.16 -41.43
C LEU A 39 37.70 -14.63 -41.09
N GLU A 40 36.73 -15.52 -41.30
CA GLU A 40 36.90 -16.99 -41.23
C GLU A 40 38.05 -17.44 -42.12
N HIS A 41 38.07 -17.00 -43.37
CA HIS A 41 39.09 -17.39 -44.33
C HIS A 41 40.48 -16.90 -43.89
N ILE A 42 40.58 -15.68 -43.34
CA ILE A 42 41.85 -15.19 -42.77
C ILE A 42 42.30 -16.08 -41.62
N ALA A 43 41.41 -16.34 -40.66
CA ALA A 43 41.72 -17.10 -39.46
C ALA A 43 42.16 -18.53 -39.81
N ASP A 44 41.42 -19.20 -40.71
CA ASP A 44 41.67 -20.57 -41.13
C ASP A 44 42.97 -20.68 -41.94
N ALA A 45 43.22 -19.74 -42.87
CA ALA A 45 44.47 -19.71 -43.63
C ALA A 45 45.70 -19.48 -42.73
N ILE A 46 45.59 -18.57 -41.75
CA ILE A 46 46.65 -18.32 -40.75
C ILE A 46 46.90 -19.59 -39.93
N SER A 47 45.84 -20.22 -39.42
CA SER A 47 45.97 -21.44 -38.61
C SER A 47 46.63 -22.57 -39.42
N THR A 48 46.22 -22.74 -40.68
CA THR A 48 46.80 -23.74 -41.59
C THR A 48 48.27 -23.48 -41.86
N ARG A 49 48.64 -22.21 -42.12
CA ARG A 49 50.03 -21.83 -42.39
C ARG A 49 50.92 -22.10 -41.18
N ILE A 50 50.47 -21.74 -39.97
CA ILE A 50 51.22 -21.95 -38.73
C ILE A 50 51.39 -23.45 -38.43
N LEU A 51 50.36 -24.25 -38.66
CA LEU A 51 50.40 -25.69 -38.37
C LEU A 51 51.20 -26.50 -39.41
N THR A 52 51.37 -26.01 -40.63
CA THR A 52 52.05 -26.76 -41.72
C THR A 52 53.44 -26.25 -42.10
N SER A 53 53.77 -24.98 -41.85
CA SER A 53 55.02 -24.33 -42.35
C SER A 53 56.24 -24.60 -41.47
N GLY A 54 56.27 -25.69 -40.72
CA GLY A 54 57.40 -26.06 -39.87
C GLY A 54 57.56 -25.20 -38.60
N CYS A 55 56.56 -24.40 -38.22
CA CYS A 55 56.59 -23.54 -37.03
C CYS A 55 56.58 -24.33 -35.69
N GLY A 56 56.36 -25.65 -35.73
CA GLY A 56 56.43 -26.52 -34.56
C GLY A 56 55.17 -26.56 -33.68
N ALA A 57 54.15 -25.75 -33.98
CA ALA A 57 52.89 -25.70 -33.23
C ALA A 57 52.04 -26.97 -33.44
N ALA A 58 51.51 -27.53 -32.36
CA ALA A 58 50.57 -28.66 -32.40
C ALA A 58 49.09 -28.20 -32.51
N TRP A 59 48.80 -27.00 -32.03
CA TRP A 59 47.49 -26.35 -32.13
C TRP A 59 47.67 -24.83 -32.19
N ALA A 60 46.67 -24.12 -32.69
CA ALA A 60 46.65 -22.68 -32.76
C ALA A 60 45.24 -22.13 -32.49
N MET A 61 45.16 -21.08 -31.66
CA MET A 61 43.96 -20.28 -31.47
C MET A 61 44.15 -18.95 -32.21
N ILE A 62 43.36 -18.71 -33.25
CA ILE A 62 43.47 -17.51 -34.07
C ILE A 62 42.24 -16.63 -33.83
N LYS A 63 42.49 -15.39 -33.43
CA LYS A 63 41.46 -14.37 -33.22
C LYS A 63 41.67 -13.24 -34.22
N VAL A 64 40.72 -13.07 -35.15
CA VAL A 64 40.74 -12.01 -36.16
C VAL A 64 39.63 -11.01 -35.85
N SER A 65 40.02 -9.77 -35.54
CA SER A 65 39.08 -8.70 -35.19
C SER A 65 39.07 -7.63 -36.27
N LYS A 66 37.89 -7.28 -36.77
CA LYS A 66 37.70 -6.14 -37.68
C LYS A 66 37.05 -4.99 -36.91
N PRO A 67 37.82 -3.94 -36.53
CA PRO A 67 37.26 -2.78 -35.85
C PRO A 67 36.34 -2.01 -36.81
N ARG A 68 35.24 -1.45 -36.28
CA ARG A 68 34.23 -0.69 -37.04
C ARG A 68 33.70 -1.43 -38.28
N ALA A 69 33.62 -2.76 -38.21
CA ALA A 69 33.09 -3.58 -39.29
C ALA A 69 31.61 -3.26 -39.60
N LEU A 70 30.87 -2.79 -38.59
CA LEU A 70 29.45 -2.46 -38.64
C LEU A 70 29.27 -1.04 -38.08
N LEU A 71 28.30 -0.30 -38.61
CA LEU A 71 28.10 1.12 -38.28
C LEU A 71 27.84 1.35 -36.78
N ARG A 72 27.19 0.39 -36.12
CA ARG A 72 26.73 0.48 -34.73
C ARG A 72 27.50 -0.40 -33.75
N ALA A 73 28.50 -1.18 -34.20
CA ALA A 73 29.29 -2.07 -33.35
C ALA A 73 30.77 -1.66 -33.30
N GLN A 74 31.43 -1.85 -32.16
CA GLN A 74 32.84 -1.52 -32.00
C GLN A 74 33.74 -2.45 -32.82
N SER A 75 33.45 -3.74 -32.81
CA SER A 75 34.18 -4.74 -33.58
C SER A 75 33.34 -5.98 -33.88
N ALA A 76 33.70 -6.63 -34.99
CA ALA A 76 33.27 -7.98 -35.30
C ALA A 76 34.51 -8.88 -35.24
N THR A 77 34.43 -9.97 -34.50
CA THR A 77 35.56 -10.85 -34.23
C THR A 77 35.20 -12.29 -34.53
N ILE A 78 36.13 -13.02 -35.12
CA ILE A 78 36.07 -14.47 -35.16
C ILE A 78 37.23 -15.07 -34.38
N GLN A 79 36.94 -16.11 -33.61
CA GLN A 79 37.93 -16.91 -32.93
C GLN A 79 37.76 -18.37 -33.33
N ILE A 80 38.82 -18.96 -33.86
CA ILE A 80 38.85 -20.38 -34.22
C ILE A 80 40.00 -21.06 -33.48
N ILE A 81 39.84 -22.36 -33.24
CA ILE A 81 40.90 -23.22 -32.71
C ILE A 81 41.08 -24.39 -33.67
N ARG A 82 42.33 -24.64 -34.06
CA ARG A 82 42.70 -25.75 -34.93
C ARG A 82 43.85 -26.53 -34.31
N GLU A 83 43.81 -27.85 -34.46
CA GLU A 83 44.86 -28.77 -34.04
C GLU A 83 45.33 -29.63 -35.21
N LEU A 84 46.62 -29.95 -35.22
CA LEU A 84 47.21 -30.84 -36.21
C LEU A 84 47.18 -32.27 -35.64
N ASP A 85 46.41 -33.16 -36.27
CA ASP A 85 46.40 -34.57 -35.92
C ASP A 85 47.78 -35.19 -36.23
N PRO A 86 48.51 -35.69 -35.22
CA PRO A 86 49.86 -36.20 -35.39
C PRO A 86 49.92 -37.53 -36.17
N TYR A 87 48.81 -38.25 -36.31
CA TYR A 87 48.74 -39.53 -37.02
C TYR A 87 48.25 -39.37 -38.46
N THR A 88 47.28 -38.48 -38.70
CA THR A 88 46.71 -38.29 -40.04
C THR A 88 47.27 -37.09 -40.80
N GLY A 89 47.98 -36.18 -40.11
CA GLY A 89 48.47 -34.92 -40.67
C GLY A 89 47.35 -33.95 -41.06
N LYS A 90 46.10 -34.25 -40.72
CA LYS A 90 44.94 -33.40 -41.00
C LYS A 90 44.79 -32.34 -39.91
N ILE A 91 44.37 -31.16 -40.32
CA ILE A 91 43.99 -30.08 -39.40
C ILE A 91 42.51 -30.26 -39.06
N THR A 92 42.20 -30.31 -37.77
CA THR A 92 40.83 -30.50 -37.27
C THR A 92 40.50 -29.49 -36.18
N THR A 93 39.21 -29.38 -35.82
CA THR A 93 38.78 -28.59 -34.66
C THR A 93 38.76 -29.51 -33.44
N PRO A 94 39.35 -29.13 -32.30
CA PRO A 94 39.40 -30.00 -31.11
C PRO A 94 38.01 -30.43 -30.62
N ALA A 95 37.92 -31.64 -30.06
CA ALA A 95 36.66 -32.26 -29.66
C ALA A 95 35.78 -31.44 -28.69
N ASN A 96 36.38 -30.56 -27.88
CA ASN A 96 35.68 -29.74 -26.88
C ASN A 96 35.59 -28.25 -27.24
N HIS A 97 35.88 -27.90 -28.50
CA HIS A 97 35.89 -26.50 -28.95
C HIS A 97 35.01 -26.28 -30.17
N THR A 98 34.40 -25.10 -30.21
CA THR A 98 33.63 -24.60 -31.35
C THR A 98 34.18 -23.25 -31.80
N ASP A 99 34.00 -22.95 -33.07
CA ASP A 99 34.34 -21.63 -33.61
C ASP A 99 33.35 -20.59 -33.07
N VAL A 100 33.86 -19.43 -32.69
CA VAL A 100 33.10 -18.38 -32.03
C VAL A 100 33.08 -17.11 -32.88
N VAL A 101 31.88 -16.58 -33.07
CA VAL A 101 31.63 -15.29 -33.71
C VAL A 101 31.21 -14.31 -32.63
N SER A 102 31.96 -13.22 -32.44
CA SER A 102 31.66 -12.21 -31.43
C SER A 102 31.40 -10.86 -32.07
N ILE A 103 30.32 -10.20 -31.65
CA ILE A 103 30.01 -8.81 -31.97
C ILE A 103 30.09 -8.04 -30.66
N SER A 104 30.99 -7.07 -30.59
CA SER A 104 31.22 -6.31 -29.35
C SER A 104 30.81 -4.87 -29.51
N GLY A 105 30.17 -4.35 -28.47
CA GLY A 105 29.81 -2.95 -28.34
C GLY A 105 28.74 -2.48 -29.33
N LEU A 106 27.71 -3.30 -29.58
CA LEU A 106 26.59 -2.92 -30.43
C LEU A 106 25.70 -1.90 -29.69
N ASN A 107 25.74 -0.64 -30.13
CA ASN A 107 24.99 0.45 -29.51
C ASN A 107 23.62 0.60 -30.16
N ILE A 108 22.56 0.42 -29.37
CA ILE A 108 21.16 0.47 -29.82
C ILE A 108 20.39 1.43 -28.92
N VAL A 109 19.41 2.12 -29.49
CA VAL A 109 18.54 3.06 -28.79
C VAL A 109 17.16 2.44 -28.60
N THR A 110 16.76 2.16 -27.36
CA THR A 110 15.44 1.59 -27.05
C THR A 110 14.85 2.14 -25.75
N ILE A 111 13.58 1.85 -25.47
CA ILE A 111 12.93 2.20 -24.20
C ILE A 111 13.16 1.04 -23.23
N ILE A 112 13.89 1.28 -22.14
CA ILE A 112 14.24 0.24 -21.18
C ILE A 112 14.53 0.80 -19.79
N GLY A 113 13.87 0.24 -18.78
CA GLY A 113 14.13 0.57 -17.39
C GLY A 113 12.95 0.40 -16.45
N ILE A 114 13.29 0.26 -15.17
CA ILE A 114 12.34 0.01 -14.09
C ILE A 114 11.66 1.32 -13.68
N ASN A 115 12.36 2.46 -13.78
CA ASN A 115 11.85 3.75 -13.35
C ASN A 115 10.90 4.39 -14.39
N ALA A 116 9.90 5.14 -13.91
CA ALA A 116 8.90 5.82 -14.74
C ALA A 116 9.51 6.67 -15.87
N GLY A 117 10.55 7.45 -15.56
CA GLY A 117 11.24 8.30 -16.56
C GLY A 117 11.99 7.49 -17.63
N GLU A 118 12.48 6.31 -17.27
CA GLU A 118 13.16 5.40 -18.20
C GLU A 118 12.20 4.74 -19.20
N ARG A 119 10.90 4.78 -18.91
CA ARG A 119 9.82 4.25 -19.77
C ARG A 119 9.25 5.29 -20.73
N ILE A 120 9.71 6.54 -20.65
CA ILE A 120 9.26 7.66 -21.51
C ILE A 120 10.33 8.00 -22.55
N HIS A 121 11.60 7.97 -22.15
CA HIS A 121 12.72 8.39 -23.01
C HIS A 121 13.53 7.19 -23.50
N ARG A 122 13.83 7.18 -24.80
CA ARG A 122 14.75 6.21 -25.41
C ARG A 122 16.16 6.43 -24.87
N GLN A 123 16.86 5.33 -24.59
CA GLN A 123 18.18 5.32 -23.98
C GLN A 123 19.13 4.45 -24.79
N ASN A 124 20.42 4.78 -24.74
CA ASN A 124 21.48 3.96 -25.32
C ASN A 124 21.68 2.70 -24.46
N ILE A 125 21.73 1.55 -25.11
CA ILE A 125 22.16 0.28 -24.54
C ILE A 125 23.28 -0.30 -25.39
N THR A 126 24.20 -0.98 -24.73
CA THR A 126 25.29 -1.70 -25.38
C THR A 126 25.03 -3.19 -25.30
N ILE A 127 24.95 -3.86 -26.45
CA ILE A 127 24.79 -5.31 -26.54
C ILE A 127 26.12 -5.93 -27.02
N ASP A 128 26.57 -6.98 -26.32
CA ASP A 128 27.64 -7.87 -26.77
C ASP A 128 27.02 -9.24 -27.12
N LEU A 129 27.41 -9.82 -28.24
CA LEU A 129 26.91 -11.10 -28.72
C LEU A 129 28.08 -12.07 -28.91
N ILE A 130 27.90 -13.31 -28.50
CA ILE A 130 28.82 -14.43 -28.75
C ILE A 130 28.00 -15.58 -29.32
N LEU A 131 28.27 -15.96 -30.57
CA LEU A 131 27.58 -17.04 -31.27
C LEU A 131 28.53 -18.22 -31.42
N TYR A 132 28.09 -19.41 -31.02
CA TYR A 132 28.86 -20.64 -31.11
C TYR A 132 28.43 -21.42 -32.36
N LYS A 133 29.38 -21.70 -33.25
CA LYS A 133 29.14 -22.49 -34.47
C LYS A 133 29.12 -24.00 -34.17
N PRO A 134 28.32 -24.81 -34.88
CA PRO A 134 28.35 -26.26 -34.77
C PRO A 134 29.74 -26.84 -35.04
N GLN A 135 30.06 -27.92 -34.33
CA GLN A 135 31.27 -28.71 -34.55
C GLN A 135 31.20 -29.33 -35.96
N ASN A 136 32.13 -28.94 -36.85
CA ASN A 136 32.17 -29.25 -38.30
C ASN A 136 31.37 -28.34 -39.24
N SER A 137 31.09 -27.09 -38.84
CA SER A 137 30.57 -26.09 -39.78
C SER A 137 31.55 -25.88 -40.96
N PRO A 138 31.07 -25.89 -42.23
CA PRO A 138 31.93 -25.66 -43.38
C PRO A 138 32.58 -24.28 -43.32
N VAL A 139 33.83 -24.18 -43.77
CA VAL A 139 34.56 -22.90 -43.88
C VAL A 139 33.87 -22.04 -44.93
N GLY A 140 33.04 -21.07 -44.51
CA GLY A 140 32.30 -20.23 -45.44
C GLY A 140 31.11 -19.50 -44.82
N PHE A 141 30.33 -18.84 -45.70
CA PHE A 141 29.20 -17.99 -45.34
C PHE A 141 27.97 -18.81 -44.93
N ASP A 142 27.89 -19.17 -43.65
CA ASP A 142 26.61 -19.52 -43.05
C ASP A 142 25.79 -18.24 -42.79
N LYS A 143 24.57 -18.19 -43.34
CA LYS A 143 23.67 -17.03 -43.17
C LYS A 143 23.34 -16.78 -41.69
N ALA A 144 23.28 -17.83 -40.87
CA ALA A 144 22.95 -17.74 -39.45
C ALA A 144 24.02 -17.01 -38.62
N TYR A 145 25.28 -17.04 -39.07
CA TYR A 145 26.43 -16.48 -38.36
C TYR A 145 27.03 -15.25 -39.05
N ASN A 146 26.33 -14.70 -40.05
CA ASN A 146 26.77 -13.51 -40.76
C ASN A 146 26.61 -12.25 -39.88
N PHE A 147 27.71 -11.55 -39.59
CA PHE A 147 27.71 -10.37 -38.72
C PHE A 147 26.69 -9.29 -39.10
N ARG A 148 26.45 -9.08 -40.42
CA ARG A 148 25.51 -8.05 -40.88
C ARG A 148 24.08 -8.49 -40.60
N ASN A 149 23.70 -9.69 -41.03
CA ASN A 149 22.36 -10.21 -40.82
C ASN A 149 22.01 -10.32 -39.33
N VAL A 150 22.95 -10.80 -38.50
CA VAL A 150 22.76 -10.89 -37.04
C VAL A 150 22.49 -9.51 -36.45
N VAL A 151 23.28 -8.51 -36.83
CA VAL A 151 23.08 -7.15 -36.30
C VAL A 151 21.79 -6.52 -36.80
N ASP A 152 21.45 -6.68 -38.07
CA ASP A 152 20.23 -6.10 -38.64
C ASP A 152 18.98 -6.65 -37.94
N GLU A 153 18.92 -7.97 -37.73
CA GLU A 153 17.81 -8.65 -37.03
C GLU A 153 17.72 -8.26 -35.55
N VAL A 154 18.86 -8.22 -34.85
CA VAL A 154 18.89 -7.80 -33.43
C VAL A 154 18.49 -6.33 -33.29
N VAL A 155 18.95 -5.46 -34.19
CA VAL A 155 18.59 -4.03 -34.17
C VAL A 155 17.09 -3.85 -34.43
N GLU A 156 16.55 -4.49 -35.47
CA GLU A 156 15.13 -4.40 -35.82
C GLU A 156 14.25 -4.87 -34.65
N HIS A 157 14.59 -6.03 -34.06
CA HIS A 157 13.86 -6.57 -32.92
C HIS A 157 13.90 -5.68 -31.67
N VAL A 158 15.07 -5.15 -31.33
CA VAL A 158 15.25 -4.34 -30.12
C VAL A 158 14.65 -2.94 -30.26
N GLU A 159 14.66 -2.36 -31.46
CA GLU A 159 14.02 -1.06 -31.74
C GLU A 159 12.49 -1.14 -31.84
N ALA A 160 11.95 -2.29 -32.25
CA ALA A 160 10.50 -2.53 -32.29
C ALA A 160 9.90 -2.80 -30.90
N SER A 161 10.69 -3.32 -29.97
CA SER A 161 10.21 -3.78 -28.66
C SER A 161 10.24 -2.70 -27.56
N GLN A 162 9.37 -2.86 -26.55
CA GLN A 162 9.32 -2.03 -25.35
C GLN A 162 9.55 -2.90 -24.10
N TYR A 163 10.80 -3.26 -23.83
CA TYR A 163 11.14 -4.12 -22.70
C TYR A 163 11.16 -3.35 -21.38
N LYS A 164 10.61 -3.96 -20.32
CA LYS A 164 10.61 -3.38 -18.98
C LYS A 164 11.94 -3.58 -18.25
N THR A 165 12.62 -4.70 -18.50
CA THR A 165 13.85 -5.10 -17.78
C THR A 165 14.97 -5.53 -18.75
N VAL A 166 16.22 -5.49 -18.28
CA VAL A 166 17.39 -5.91 -19.07
C VAL A 166 17.38 -7.42 -19.27
N GLU A 167 16.86 -8.17 -18.30
CA GLU A 167 16.64 -9.62 -18.32
C GLU A 167 15.69 -10.05 -19.43
N ALA A 168 14.55 -9.34 -19.58
CA ALA A 168 13.58 -9.63 -20.63
C ALA A 168 14.16 -9.32 -22.02
N LEU A 169 14.94 -8.23 -22.13
CA LEU A 169 15.63 -7.86 -23.35
C LEU A 169 16.64 -8.93 -23.77
N VAL A 170 17.55 -9.35 -22.88
CA VAL A 170 18.60 -10.34 -23.26
C VAL A 170 17.99 -11.69 -23.60
N THR A 171 16.95 -12.11 -22.88
CA THR A 171 16.18 -13.33 -23.18
C THR A 171 15.60 -13.26 -24.58
N SER A 172 14.85 -12.20 -24.88
CA SER A 172 14.21 -12.08 -26.18
C SER A 172 15.20 -11.95 -27.35
N VAL A 173 16.35 -11.30 -27.14
CA VAL A 173 17.41 -11.27 -28.15
C VAL A 173 18.01 -12.66 -28.37
N ALA A 174 18.23 -13.45 -27.31
CA ALA A 174 18.70 -14.82 -27.45
C ALA A 174 17.68 -15.70 -28.20
N ASP A 175 16.38 -15.49 -27.97
CA ASP A 175 15.30 -16.20 -28.68
C ASP A 175 15.30 -15.89 -30.18
N VAL A 176 15.54 -14.63 -30.56
CA VAL A 176 15.68 -14.25 -31.99
C VAL A 176 16.89 -14.93 -32.63
N LEU A 177 18.03 -14.95 -31.93
CA LEU A 177 19.26 -15.57 -32.45
C LEU A 177 19.09 -17.08 -32.65
N CYS A 178 18.59 -17.79 -31.64
CA CYS A 178 18.49 -19.25 -31.69
C CYS A 178 17.23 -19.75 -32.42
N GLY A 179 16.11 -19.03 -32.30
CA GLY A 179 14.84 -19.36 -32.94
C GLY A 179 14.76 -18.90 -34.40
N LYS A 180 14.86 -17.59 -34.66
CA LYS A 180 14.67 -17.00 -36.00
C LYS A 180 15.89 -17.18 -36.90
N LEU A 181 17.10 -16.91 -36.39
CA LEU A 181 18.34 -17.04 -37.15
C LEU A 181 18.92 -18.47 -37.13
N GLY A 182 18.42 -19.33 -36.24
CA GLY A 182 18.83 -20.74 -36.17
C GLY A 182 20.22 -20.98 -35.59
N VAL A 183 20.76 -20.03 -34.82
CA VAL A 183 22.04 -20.18 -34.11
C VAL A 183 21.92 -21.29 -33.06
N GLU A 184 22.84 -22.24 -33.07
CA GLU A 184 22.78 -23.40 -32.15
C GLU A 184 22.91 -22.99 -30.69
N LYS A 185 23.82 -22.07 -30.39
CA LYS A 185 24.03 -21.52 -29.05
C LYS A 185 24.52 -20.09 -29.13
N ALA A 186 23.96 -19.21 -28.29
CA ALA A 186 24.32 -17.81 -28.22
C ALA A 186 24.43 -17.34 -26.77
N THR A 187 25.43 -16.49 -26.49
CA THR A 187 25.53 -15.69 -25.26
C THR A 187 25.23 -14.24 -25.63
N VAL A 188 24.30 -13.63 -24.90
CA VAL A 188 23.84 -12.26 -25.08
C VAL A 188 24.08 -11.50 -23.80
N THR A 189 24.81 -10.38 -23.90
CA THR A 189 25.07 -9.48 -22.79
C THR A 189 24.50 -8.11 -23.12
N ALA A 190 23.54 -7.61 -22.35
CA ALA A 190 23.08 -6.22 -22.48
C ALA A 190 23.57 -5.40 -21.29
N LYS A 191 24.14 -4.23 -21.58
CA LYS A 191 24.67 -3.28 -20.61
C LYS A 191 23.95 -1.96 -20.78
N LYS A 192 23.43 -1.44 -19.68
CA LYS A 192 22.84 -0.11 -19.57
C LYS A 192 23.87 0.84 -18.95
N PRO A 193 24.48 1.75 -19.74
CA PRO A 193 25.43 2.72 -19.23
C PRO A 193 24.76 3.64 -18.20
N SER A 194 25.51 4.06 -17.17
CA SER A 194 25.06 5.06 -16.20
C SER A 194 23.78 4.72 -15.42
N ALA A 195 23.37 3.45 -15.37
CA ALA A 195 22.21 3.00 -14.61
C ALA A 195 22.38 3.18 -13.08
N LEU A 196 23.63 3.25 -12.59
CA LEU A 196 23.96 3.42 -11.17
C LEU A 196 25.03 4.52 -11.05
N THR A 197 24.87 5.42 -10.08
CA THR A 197 25.66 6.66 -9.91
C THR A 197 27.19 6.44 -9.81
N PHE A 198 27.63 5.24 -9.44
CA PHE A 198 29.05 4.89 -9.29
C PHE A 198 29.51 3.70 -10.16
N ALA A 199 28.63 3.14 -10.98
CA ALA A 199 28.99 2.03 -11.86
C ALA A 199 29.09 2.50 -13.32
N LYS A 200 30.07 1.96 -14.05
CA LYS A 200 30.22 2.25 -15.49
C LYS A 200 29.00 1.79 -16.30
N ALA A 201 28.42 0.64 -15.95
CA ALA A 201 27.17 0.12 -16.47
C ALA A 201 26.61 -0.97 -15.54
N ALA A 202 25.29 -1.18 -15.57
CA ALA A 202 24.67 -2.40 -15.07
C ALA A 202 24.35 -3.30 -16.27
N GLY A 203 24.57 -4.61 -16.18
CA GLY A 203 24.30 -5.50 -17.30
C GLY A 203 23.99 -6.93 -16.88
N VAL A 204 23.26 -7.61 -17.75
CA VAL A 204 22.87 -9.01 -17.61
C VAL A 204 23.45 -9.78 -18.78
N GLU A 205 23.96 -10.98 -18.49
CA GLU A 205 24.43 -11.93 -19.49
C GLU A 205 23.65 -13.23 -19.36
N ILE A 206 23.18 -13.75 -20.48
CA ILE A 206 22.57 -15.08 -20.54
C ILE A 206 23.20 -15.89 -21.67
N THR A 207 23.17 -17.22 -21.53
CA THR A 207 23.50 -18.15 -22.60
C THR A 207 22.30 -19.08 -22.84
N ARG A 208 21.92 -19.24 -24.11
CA ARG A 208 20.85 -20.13 -24.55
C ARG A 208 21.31 -21.02 -25.68
N SER A 209 20.85 -22.26 -25.71
CA SER A 209 20.96 -23.15 -26.87
C SER A 209 19.61 -23.41 -27.50
N LYS A 210 19.61 -23.76 -28.78
CA LYS A 210 18.41 -24.06 -29.56
C LYS A 210 17.54 -25.15 -28.94
N ASP A 211 18.15 -26.16 -28.33
CA ASP A 211 17.44 -27.26 -27.66
C ASP A 211 16.69 -26.81 -26.40
N GLN A 212 17.14 -25.73 -25.74
CA GLN A 212 16.48 -25.16 -24.56
C GLN A 212 15.24 -24.33 -24.93
N LEU A 213 15.09 -23.93 -26.20
CA LEU A 213 13.93 -23.17 -26.68
C LEU A 213 12.76 -24.05 -27.12
N GLN A 214 13.01 -25.32 -27.47
CA GLN A 214 11.94 -26.25 -27.84
C GLN A 214 11.17 -26.80 -26.62
N SER A 215 11.67 -26.59 -25.41
CA SER A 215 11.02 -27.01 -24.15
C SER A 215 10.18 -25.92 -23.48
N GLU A 216 10.26 -24.68 -23.94
CA GLU A 216 9.47 -23.56 -23.41
C GLU A 216 8.62 -22.98 -24.54
N ASP A 217 7.36 -23.40 -24.62
CA ASP A 217 6.34 -22.71 -25.41
C ASP A 217 6.24 -21.27 -24.89
N VAL A 218 6.90 -20.36 -25.59
CA VAL A 218 6.83 -18.92 -25.36
C VAL A 218 5.43 -18.46 -25.73
N LEU A 219 4.73 -17.94 -24.72
CA LEU A 219 3.53 -17.12 -24.81
C LEU A 219 3.63 -16.15 -25.99
N SER A 220 2.95 -16.47 -27.09
CA SER A 220 2.65 -15.54 -28.16
C SER A 220 1.81 -14.39 -27.59
N ASN A 221 2.27 -13.17 -27.81
CA ASN A 221 1.64 -11.92 -27.42
C ASN A 221 0.55 -11.49 -28.42
N GLU A 222 -0.22 -12.44 -28.94
CA GLU A 222 -1.37 -12.18 -29.81
C GLU A 222 -2.62 -12.78 -29.16
N ASP A 223 -3.57 -11.89 -28.84
CA ASP A 223 -4.96 -12.16 -28.48
C ASP A 223 -5.20 -13.35 -27.54
N LYS A 224 -4.97 -13.15 -26.24
CA LYS A 224 -5.60 -14.02 -25.25
C LYS A 224 -7.13 -13.92 -25.36
N PRO A 225 -7.86 -15.05 -25.36
CA PRO A 225 -9.31 -15.05 -25.32
C PRO A 225 -9.80 -14.26 -24.10
N LYS A 226 -10.90 -13.52 -24.25
CA LYS A 226 -11.64 -12.90 -23.15
C LYS A 226 -12.06 -13.99 -22.16
N ASP A 227 -11.29 -14.14 -21.08
CA ASP A 227 -11.64 -15.04 -20.00
C ASP A 227 -12.71 -14.37 -19.14
N ALA A 228 -13.96 -14.84 -19.25
CA ALA A 228 -15.14 -14.23 -18.65
C ALA A 228 -15.23 -14.42 -17.11
N SER A 229 -14.13 -14.76 -16.44
CA SER A 229 -14.09 -15.04 -15.00
C SER A 229 -13.05 -14.24 -14.21
N LEU A 230 -12.37 -13.26 -14.81
CA LEU A 230 -11.40 -12.45 -14.07
C LEU A 230 -12.13 -11.35 -13.28
N THR A 231 -12.19 -11.53 -11.97
CA THR A 231 -12.60 -10.47 -11.04
C THR A 231 -11.41 -9.54 -10.83
N HIS A 232 -11.55 -8.28 -11.21
CA HIS A 232 -10.56 -7.21 -11.05
C HIS A 232 -10.71 -6.52 -9.70
N GLU A 233 -9.58 -6.18 -9.09
CA GLU A 233 -9.53 -5.35 -7.90
C GLU A 233 -9.28 -3.89 -8.29
N VAL A 234 -10.20 -3.01 -7.93
CA VAL A 234 -10.19 -1.61 -8.35
C VAL A 234 -10.33 -0.69 -7.14
N TYR A 235 -9.67 0.46 -7.20
CA TYR A 235 -9.77 1.51 -6.18
C TYR A 235 -10.38 2.75 -6.80
N ILE A 236 -11.51 3.19 -6.26
CA ILE A 236 -12.27 4.34 -6.77
C ILE A 236 -12.25 5.44 -5.71
N ALA A 237 -11.68 6.61 -6.03
CA ALA A 237 -11.81 7.80 -5.21
C ALA A 237 -13.22 8.34 -5.31
N PHE A 238 -13.78 8.81 -4.20
CA PHE A 238 -14.99 9.61 -4.22
C PHE A 238 -14.76 10.99 -3.61
N GLY A 239 -15.52 11.98 -4.09
CA GLY A 239 -15.53 13.34 -3.55
C GLY A 239 -16.91 14.00 -3.65
N SER A 240 -17.38 14.63 -2.58
CA SER A 240 -18.69 15.31 -2.54
C SER A 240 -18.66 16.58 -1.69
N ASN A 241 -19.29 17.66 -2.17
CA ASN A 241 -19.40 18.93 -1.43
C ASN A 241 -20.70 19.71 -1.67
N VAL A 242 -21.71 19.10 -2.32
CA VAL A 242 -23.01 19.73 -2.59
C VAL A 242 -24.13 18.93 -1.94
N GLY A 243 -25.05 19.62 -1.24
CA GLY A 243 -26.15 18.98 -0.54
C GLY A 243 -25.67 18.26 0.73
N ASN A 244 -26.07 17.01 0.92
CA ASN A 244 -25.56 16.15 1.99
C ASN A 244 -24.53 15.17 1.42
N PRO A 245 -23.22 15.37 1.67
CA PRO A 245 -22.17 14.55 1.08
C PRO A 245 -22.26 13.06 1.45
N PHE A 246 -22.61 12.74 2.70
CA PHE A 246 -22.69 11.36 3.17
C PHE A 246 -23.85 10.61 2.52
N PHE A 247 -24.98 11.29 2.33
CA PHE A 247 -26.10 10.75 1.58
C PHE A 247 -25.70 10.44 0.13
N ASN A 248 -25.06 11.40 -0.55
CA ASN A 248 -24.64 11.22 -1.93
C ASN A 248 -23.65 10.06 -2.09
N ILE A 249 -22.70 9.92 -1.15
CA ILE A 249 -21.73 8.82 -1.15
C ILE A 249 -22.43 7.47 -0.89
N SER A 250 -23.36 7.42 0.07
CA SER A 250 -24.14 6.20 0.35
C SER A 250 -24.97 5.75 -0.85
N GLU A 251 -25.63 6.67 -1.54
CA GLU A 251 -26.38 6.36 -2.76
C GLU A 251 -25.46 5.94 -3.91
N ALA A 252 -24.28 6.56 -4.05
CA ALA A 252 -23.29 6.15 -5.06
C ALA A 252 -22.82 4.70 -4.84
N ILE A 253 -22.55 4.31 -3.58
CA ILE A 253 -22.20 2.92 -3.22
C ILE A 253 -23.34 1.96 -3.61
N LYS A 254 -24.60 2.29 -3.28
CA LYS A 254 -25.75 1.45 -3.64
C LYS A 254 -25.91 1.30 -5.16
N GLU A 255 -25.69 2.36 -5.94
CA GLU A 255 -25.77 2.29 -7.39
C GLU A 255 -24.61 1.49 -8.01
N LEU A 256 -23.40 1.53 -7.43
CA LEU A 256 -22.29 0.65 -7.82
C LEU A 256 -22.65 -0.82 -7.58
N GLU A 257 -23.19 -1.15 -6.41
CA GLU A 257 -23.62 -2.52 -6.08
C GLU A 257 -24.73 -3.02 -7.02
N LYS A 258 -25.71 -2.16 -7.37
CA LYS A 258 -26.75 -2.48 -8.36
C LYS A 258 -26.18 -2.73 -9.76
N ALA A 259 -25.05 -2.11 -10.10
CA ALA A 259 -24.34 -2.32 -11.36
C ALA A 259 -23.47 -3.60 -11.35
N GLY A 260 -23.52 -4.40 -10.27
CA GLY A 260 -22.76 -5.65 -10.16
C GLY A 260 -21.30 -5.45 -9.70
N ILE A 261 -20.98 -4.30 -9.11
CA ILE A 261 -19.66 -3.99 -8.55
C ILE A 261 -19.70 -4.26 -7.03
N GLU A 262 -18.88 -5.20 -6.55
CA GLU A 262 -18.84 -5.54 -5.13
C GLU A 262 -17.97 -4.53 -4.36
N VAL A 263 -18.57 -3.78 -3.43
CA VAL A 263 -17.84 -2.83 -2.58
C VAL A 263 -17.29 -3.53 -1.34
N LYS A 264 -16.01 -3.90 -1.39
CA LYS A 264 -15.38 -4.68 -0.32
C LYS A 264 -15.03 -3.86 0.90
N ASP A 265 -14.46 -2.67 0.70
CA ASP A 265 -14.01 -1.82 1.80
C ASP A 265 -14.16 -0.33 1.47
N VAL A 266 -14.25 0.49 2.52
CA VAL A 266 -14.37 1.95 2.43
C VAL A 266 -13.38 2.56 3.41
N SER A 267 -12.59 3.53 2.95
CA SER A 267 -11.65 4.28 3.78
C SER A 267 -12.36 5.09 4.88
N HIS A 268 -11.59 5.78 5.72
CA HIS A 268 -12.16 6.90 6.47
C HIS A 268 -12.67 7.98 5.51
N TYR A 269 -13.64 8.75 5.98
CA TYR A 269 -14.02 9.98 5.32
C TYR A 269 -13.08 11.09 5.76
N TYR A 270 -12.60 11.87 4.79
CA TYR A 270 -11.69 12.97 5.03
C TYR A 270 -12.31 14.26 4.55
N ILE A 271 -12.30 15.28 5.40
CA ILE A 271 -12.72 16.63 5.01
C ILE A 271 -11.51 17.46 4.59
N SER A 272 -11.58 18.01 3.38
CA SER A 272 -10.50 18.82 2.80
C SER A 272 -11.01 20.20 2.38
N GLU A 273 -10.13 21.20 2.46
CA GLU A 273 -10.37 22.47 1.79
C GLU A 273 -10.46 22.28 0.27
N PRO A 274 -11.23 23.10 -0.44
CA PRO A 274 -11.27 23.09 -1.90
C PRO A 274 -9.89 23.40 -2.53
N MET A 275 -9.47 22.58 -3.49
CA MET A 275 -8.13 22.69 -4.12
C MET A 275 -8.06 23.71 -5.26
N PHE A 276 -9.13 23.94 -6.01
CA PHE A 276 -9.06 24.77 -7.24
C PHE A 276 -9.93 26.03 -7.17
N VAL A 277 -11.20 25.88 -6.83
CA VAL A 277 -12.12 27.00 -6.60
C VAL A 277 -12.27 27.17 -5.10
N GLN A 278 -11.76 28.25 -4.52
CA GLN A 278 -11.71 28.42 -3.06
C GLN A 278 -13.04 28.90 -2.45
N ASP A 279 -13.96 29.43 -3.26
CA ASP A 279 -15.28 29.89 -2.83
C ASP A 279 -16.33 28.77 -2.98
N GLN A 280 -16.16 27.69 -2.22
CA GLN A 280 -17.10 26.57 -2.16
C GLN A 280 -17.01 25.81 -0.83
N GLN A 281 -18.00 24.97 -0.55
CA GLN A 281 -18.00 24.10 0.64
C GLN A 281 -16.84 23.09 0.60
N ARG A 282 -16.33 22.72 1.79
CA ARG A 282 -15.29 21.70 1.99
C ARG A 282 -15.74 20.36 1.40
N PHE A 283 -14.80 19.60 0.85
CA PHE A 283 -15.06 18.29 0.25
C PHE A 283 -14.97 17.19 1.29
N ILE A 284 -15.91 16.25 1.24
CA ILE A 284 -15.77 14.93 1.84
C ILE A 284 -15.18 14.00 0.79
N ASN A 285 -14.03 13.39 1.11
CA ASN A 285 -13.30 12.50 0.22
C ASN A 285 -13.06 11.14 0.87
N GLY A 286 -12.85 10.13 0.03
CA GLY A 286 -12.42 8.81 0.47
C GLY A 286 -12.17 7.88 -0.72
N VAL A 287 -11.91 6.61 -0.43
CA VAL A 287 -11.61 5.59 -1.44
C VAL A 287 -12.43 4.32 -1.15
N LEU A 288 -13.02 3.77 -2.21
CA LEU A 288 -13.66 2.46 -2.23
C LEU A 288 -12.67 1.44 -2.76
N ARG A 289 -12.56 0.30 -2.09
CA ARG A 289 -11.95 -0.92 -2.64
C ARG A 289 -13.06 -1.81 -3.17
N VAL A 290 -13.06 -2.06 -4.47
CA VAL A 290 -14.15 -2.76 -5.15
C VAL A 290 -13.64 -3.93 -6.00
N PHE A 291 -14.52 -4.89 -6.23
CA PHE A 291 -14.29 -6.01 -7.14
C PHE A 291 -15.30 -5.97 -8.29
N THR A 292 -14.83 -6.16 -9.52
CA THR A 292 -15.70 -6.11 -10.71
C THR A 292 -15.18 -7.00 -11.84
N SER A 293 -16.07 -7.50 -12.69
CA SER A 293 -15.72 -8.20 -13.93
C SER A 293 -15.68 -7.28 -15.16
N LEU A 294 -16.00 -6.00 -15.00
CA LEU A 294 -15.95 -5.01 -16.07
C LEU A 294 -14.50 -4.77 -16.52
N GLU A 295 -14.29 -4.24 -17.73
CA GLU A 295 -13.00 -3.69 -18.14
C GLU A 295 -12.92 -2.18 -17.79
N PRO A 296 -11.72 -1.55 -17.77
CA PRO A 296 -11.55 -0.18 -17.29
C PRO A 296 -12.47 0.87 -17.93
N ILE A 297 -12.77 0.74 -19.23
CA ILE A 297 -13.64 1.70 -19.94
C ILE A 297 -15.12 1.45 -19.59
N ASP A 298 -15.55 0.21 -19.48
CA ASP A 298 -16.93 -0.12 -19.11
C ASP A 298 -17.20 0.34 -17.67
N LEU A 299 -16.22 0.16 -16.77
CA LEU A 299 -16.32 0.68 -15.41
C LEU A 299 -16.39 2.21 -15.39
N LEU A 300 -15.61 2.90 -16.22
CA LEU A 300 -15.68 4.36 -16.35
C LEU A 300 -17.06 4.82 -16.84
N ASP A 301 -17.67 4.11 -17.80
CA ASP A 301 -19.00 4.43 -18.29
C ASP A 301 -20.06 4.26 -17.17
N VAL A 302 -19.92 3.23 -16.33
CA VAL A 302 -20.78 3.04 -15.15
C VAL A 302 -20.61 4.18 -14.14
N THR A 303 -19.37 4.54 -13.76
CA THR A 303 -19.16 5.62 -12.78
C THR A 303 -19.67 6.97 -13.30
N GLN A 304 -19.43 7.29 -14.58
CA GLN A 304 -19.94 8.51 -15.21
C GLN A 304 -21.47 8.55 -15.30
N ASN A 305 -22.11 7.40 -15.53
CA ASN A 305 -23.57 7.29 -15.53
C ASN A 305 -24.17 7.53 -14.13
N ILE A 306 -23.53 7.01 -13.07
CA ILE A 306 -23.95 7.26 -11.68
C ILE A 306 -23.89 8.76 -11.34
N GLU A 307 -22.79 9.43 -11.72
CA GLU A 307 -22.64 10.86 -11.52
C GLU A 307 -23.72 11.69 -12.24
N SER A 308 -23.95 11.41 -13.52
CA SER A 308 -24.77 12.24 -14.41
C SER A 308 -26.27 11.98 -14.27
N GLU A 309 -26.70 10.73 -14.39
CA GLU A 309 -28.14 10.36 -14.47
C GLU A 309 -28.77 10.20 -13.09
N LYS A 310 -28.03 9.64 -12.12
CA LYS A 310 -28.59 9.26 -10.80
C LYS A 310 -28.47 10.36 -9.76
N LEU A 311 -27.30 10.96 -9.65
CA LEU A 311 -26.99 12.00 -8.64
C LEU A 311 -26.96 13.42 -9.23
N LYS A 312 -27.43 13.57 -10.48
CA LYS A 312 -27.68 14.83 -11.19
C LYS A 312 -26.53 15.83 -11.07
N ARG A 313 -25.32 15.40 -11.41
CA ARG A 313 -24.15 16.28 -11.49
C ARG A 313 -24.41 17.42 -12.48
N VAL A 314 -24.52 18.66 -11.99
CA VAL A 314 -24.52 19.86 -12.84
C VAL A 314 -23.07 20.37 -12.94
N LYS A 315 -22.39 20.10 -14.07
CA LYS A 315 -21.06 20.67 -14.35
C LYS A 315 -21.22 22.12 -14.82
N GLU A 316 -21.42 23.07 -13.91
CA GLU A 316 -21.40 24.50 -14.26
C GLU A 316 -19.96 25.04 -14.42
N VAL A 317 -18.99 24.49 -13.68
CA VAL A 317 -17.57 24.89 -13.70
C VAL A 317 -16.64 23.66 -13.61
N GLU A 318 -15.59 23.61 -14.42
CA GLU A 318 -14.56 22.57 -14.36
C GLU A 318 -13.86 22.60 -12.98
N LYS A 319 -13.87 21.47 -12.24
CA LYS A 319 -13.37 21.35 -10.84
C LYS A 319 -14.14 22.21 -9.81
N GLY A 320 -15.39 22.59 -10.11
CA GLY A 320 -16.30 23.27 -9.19
C GLY A 320 -17.09 22.32 -8.26
N PRO A 321 -18.14 22.85 -7.59
CA PRO A 321 -18.99 22.09 -6.68
C PRO A 321 -19.66 20.90 -7.37
N ARG A 322 -19.76 19.76 -6.67
CA ARG A 322 -20.37 18.53 -7.20
C ARG A 322 -21.07 17.71 -6.12
N SER A 323 -22.21 17.10 -6.50
CA SER A 323 -22.94 16.16 -5.67
C SER A 323 -22.13 14.89 -5.43
N ILE A 324 -21.43 14.38 -6.43
CA ILE A 324 -20.48 13.27 -6.32
C ILE A 324 -19.48 13.32 -7.48
N ASP A 325 -18.30 12.77 -7.27
CA ASP A 325 -17.25 12.51 -8.26
C ASP A 325 -16.65 11.15 -7.94
N LEU A 326 -16.50 10.28 -8.96
CA LEU A 326 -16.00 8.91 -8.84
C LEU A 326 -14.83 8.70 -9.80
N ASP A 327 -13.60 8.75 -9.28
CA ASP A 327 -12.38 8.63 -10.06
C ASP A 327 -11.76 7.23 -9.90
N ILE A 328 -11.55 6.50 -11.00
CA ILE A 328 -10.82 5.22 -10.98
C ILE A 328 -9.32 5.52 -10.76
N ILE A 329 -8.78 5.13 -9.61
CA ILE A 329 -7.40 5.43 -9.21
C ILE A 329 -6.44 4.31 -9.61
N LEU A 330 -6.74 3.07 -9.21
CA LEU A 330 -5.91 1.88 -9.43
C LEU A 330 -6.78 0.76 -9.95
N TYR A 331 -6.19 -0.13 -10.76
CA TYR A 331 -6.88 -1.24 -11.40
C TYR A 331 -5.91 -2.42 -11.52
N ASP A 332 -6.04 -3.40 -10.64
CA ASP A 332 -5.01 -4.41 -10.40
C ASP A 332 -3.61 -3.74 -10.33
N ASP A 333 -2.60 -4.33 -10.94
CA ASP A 333 -1.29 -3.71 -11.17
C ASP A 333 -1.14 -3.21 -12.62
N ARG A 334 -2.26 -2.92 -13.30
CA ARG A 334 -2.27 -2.50 -14.71
C ARG A 334 -1.79 -1.06 -14.85
N VAL A 335 -1.06 -0.82 -15.94
CA VAL A 335 -0.81 0.54 -16.46
C VAL A 335 -1.59 0.66 -17.75
N PHE A 336 -2.64 1.47 -17.73
CA PHE A 336 -3.59 1.63 -18.83
C PHE A 336 -3.61 3.09 -19.30
N LYS A 337 -3.44 3.31 -20.60
CA LYS A 337 -3.43 4.64 -21.20
C LYS A 337 -4.42 4.68 -22.37
N HIS A 338 -5.49 5.44 -22.19
CA HIS A 338 -6.55 5.64 -23.17
C HIS A 338 -6.94 7.13 -23.20
N PRO A 339 -7.42 7.70 -24.32
CA PRO A 339 -7.80 9.12 -24.38
C PRO A 339 -8.81 9.56 -23.31
N ARG A 340 -9.67 8.65 -22.84
CA ARG A 340 -10.68 8.90 -21.79
C ARG A 340 -10.22 8.54 -20.37
N LEU A 341 -9.18 7.70 -20.22
CA LEU A 341 -8.82 7.09 -18.92
C LEU A 341 -7.33 6.80 -18.84
N THR A 342 -6.72 7.18 -17.72
CA THR A 342 -5.33 6.81 -17.40
C THR A 342 -5.29 6.11 -16.04
N ILE A 343 -4.69 4.94 -15.98
CA ILE A 343 -4.48 4.15 -14.76
C ILE A 343 -2.99 3.79 -14.62
N PRO A 344 -2.36 3.95 -13.44
CA PRO A 344 -2.87 4.68 -12.28
C PRO A 344 -3.27 6.12 -12.62
N HIS A 345 -4.28 6.65 -11.93
CA HIS A 345 -4.75 8.01 -12.17
C HIS A 345 -3.60 9.01 -12.03
N ALA A 346 -3.46 9.94 -13.00
CA ALA A 346 -2.27 10.78 -13.12
C ALA A 346 -1.99 11.63 -11.85
N GLY A 347 -3.04 12.03 -11.13
CA GLY A 347 -2.92 12.82 -9.90
C GLY A 347 -2.95 12.00 -8.61
N VAL A 348 -2.87 10.66 -8.64
CA VAL A 348 -2.96 9.84 -7.42
C VAL A 348 -1.84 10.18 -6.43
N VAL A 349 -0.60 10.33 -6.90
CA VAL A 349 0.56 10.58 -6.03
C VAL A 349 0.70 12.02 -5.57
N ASP A 350 -0.06 12.94 -6.17
CA ASP A 350 0.07 14.39 -5.94
C ASP A 350 -1.02 14.94 -5.00
N ARG A 351 -1.98 14.11 -4.56
CA ARG A 351 -3.17 14.54 -3.83
C ARG A 351 -3.27 13.84 -2.47
N SER A 352 -3.09 14.58 -1.38
CA SER A 352 -3.19 14.01 -0.02
C SER A 352 -4.58 13.42 0.24
N PHE A 353 -5.65 14.06 -0.24
CA PHE A 353 -7.04 13.62 -0.10
C PHE A 353 -7.40 12.38 -0.93
N VAL A 354 -6.47 11.88 -1.75
CA VAL A 354 -6.57 10.59 -2.43
C VAL A 354 -5.64 9.58 -1.74
N LEU A 355 -4.38 9.94 -1.50
CA LEU A 355 -3.38 9.04 -0.91
C LEU A 355 -3.71 8.58 0.51
N LYS A 356 -4.14 9.50 1.39
CA LYS A 356 -4.44 9.17 2.79
C LYS A 356 -5.59 8.15 2.88
N PRO A 357 -6.78 8.40 2.28
CA PRO A 357 -7.82 7.38 2.25
C PRO A 357 -7.45 6.11 1.45
N LEU A 358 -6.62 6.21 0.42
CA LEU A 358 -6.14 5.01 -0.27
C LEU A 358 -5.37 4.10 0.69
N LEU A 359 -4.51 4.64 1.55
CA LEU A 359 -3.72 3.87 2.52
C LEU A 359 -4.56 3.17 3.59
N ASP A 360 -5.80 3.61 3.84
CA ASP A 360 -6.71 2.93 4.78
C ASP A 360 -7.17 1.56 4.26
N VAL A 361 -7.32 1.42 2.94
CA VAL A 361 -7.91 0.23 2.29
C VAL A 361 -6.91 -0.54 1.42
N LEU A 362 -5.74 0.05 1.16
CA LEU A 362 -4.68 -0.55 0.35
C LEU A 362 -3.79 -1.48 1.20
N PRO A 363 -3.47 -2.70 0.72
CA PRO A 363 -2.47 -3.54 1.35
C PRO A 363 -1.12 -2.83 1.49
N SER A 364 -0.46 -2.96 2.65
CA SER A 364 0.75 -2.21 3.00
C SER A 364 1.98 -2.54 2.14
N ASP A 365 1.99 -3.72 1.52
CA ASP A 365 3.04 -4.24 0.63
C ASP A 365 2.88 -3.79 -0.82
N ARG A 366 1.74 -3.16 -1.18
CA ARG A 366 1.46 -2.77 -2.54
C ARG A 366 2.29 -1.56 -2.97
N LEU A 367 2.95 -1.72 -4.13
CA LEU A 367 3.77 -0.69 -4.75
C LEU A 367 3.00 0.00 -5.88
N HIS A 368 3.30 1.27 -6.11
CA HIS A 368 2.72 2.00 -7.22
C HIS A 368 3.20 1.42 -8.57
N PRO A 369 2.32 0.98 -9.50
CA PRO A 369 2.71 0.21 -10.70
C PRO A 369 3.73 0.88 -11.64
N VAL A 370 3.75 2.22 -11.64
CA VAL A 370 4.67 3.02 -12.47
C VAL A 370 5.98 3.37 -11.75
N THR A 371 5.92 3.83 -10.51
CA THR A 371 7.09 4.36 -9.77
C THR A 371 7.81 3.30 -8.95
N MET A 372 7.17 2.15 -8.68
CA MET A 372 7.67 1.05 -7.85
C MET A 372 8.04 1.46 -6.41
N LYS A 373 7.51 2.59 -5.94
CA LYS A 373 7.61 3.06 -4.56
C LYS A 373 6.32 2.73 -3.79
N SER A 374 6.41 2.67 -2.47
CA SER A 374 5.20 2.50 -1.65
C SER A 374 4.34 3.77 -1.69
N PHE A 375 3.02 3.63 -1.56
CA PHE A 375 2.13 4.80 -1.48
C PHE A 375 2.38 5.64 -0.22
N LYS A 376 2.89 5.01 0.85
CA LYS A 376 3.32 5.68 2.08
C LYS A 376 4.52 6.60 1.84
N GLU A 377 5.49 6.18 1.02
CA GLU A 377 6.61 7.04 0.62
C GLU A 377 6.13 8.25 -0.18
N HIS A 378 5.19 8.06 -1.12
CA HIS A 378 4.60 9.17 -1.87
C HIS A 378 3.91 10.18 -0.95
N LEU A 379 3.13 9.70 0.02
CA LEU A 379 2.49 10.58 1.00
C LEU A 379 3.52 11.40 1.79
N GLY A 380 4.64 10.78 2.19
CA GLY A 380 5.72 11.47 2.91
C GLY A 380 6.50 12.49 2.08
N LEU A 381 6.39 12.46 0.74
CA LEU A 381 7.02 13.41 -0.18
C LEU A 381 6.13 14.62 -0.48
N LEU A 382 4.84 14.57 -0.14
CA LEU A 382 3.93 15.68 -0.40
C LEU A 382 4.25 16.89 0.48
N PRO A 383 4.27 18.11 -0.09
CA PRO A 383 4.45 19.31 0.71
C PRO A 383 3.21 19.55 1.59
N ARG A 384 3.42 20.00 2.84
CA ARG A 384 2.32 20.27 3.78
C ARG A 384 1.35 21.36 3.31
N SER A 385 1.83 22.26 2.48
CA SER A 385 1.03 23.29 1.81
C SER A 385 1.68 23.62 0.46
N SER A 386 0.87 24.08 -0.49
CA SER A 386 1.31 24.56 -1.80
C SER A 386 0.42 25.72 -2.26
N GLU A 387 0.82 26.41 -3.34
CA GLU A 387 -0.01 27.45 -3.97
C GLU A 387 -1.38 26.92 -4.42
N VAL A 388 -1.48 25.62 -4.69
CA VAL A 388 -2.69 24.94 -5.17
C VAL A 388 -3.47 24.27 -4.02
N GLN A 389 -2.83 23.84 -2.94
CA GLN A 389 -3.50 23.21 -1.80
C GLN A 389 -3.10 23.92 -0.50
N LYS A 390 -4.04 24.68 0.08
CA LYS A 390 -3.83 25.48 1.30
C LYS A 390 -3.32 24.64 2.48
N SER A 391 -3.80 23.41 2.61
CA SER A 391 -3.29 22.44 3.57
C SER A 391 -3.42 21.01 3.04
N SER A 392 -2.36 20.22 3.22
CA SER A 392 -2.39 18.78 3.03
C SER A 392 -3.06 18.05 4.20
N ASP A 393 -3.25 18.74 5.33
CA ASP A 393 -3.82 18.17 6.55
C ASP A 393 -5.29 17.84 6.32
N LEU A 394 -5.65 16.61 6.65
CA LEU A 394 -7.00 16.09 6.48
C LEU A 394 -7.51 15.61 7.82
N ASN A 395 -8.66 16.15 8.20
CA ASN A 395 -9.38 15.68 9.37
C ASN A 395 -10.26 14.50 8.97
N GLU A 396 -10.24 13.48 9.81
CA GLU A 396 -11.15 12.35 9.71
C GLU A 396 -12.54 12.76 10.15
N VAL A 397 -13.54 12.24 9.43
CA VAL A 397 -14.94 12.51 9.68
C VAL A 397 -15.68 11.21 9.92
N VAL A 398 -16.45 11.17 11.00
CA VAL A 398 -17.33 10.06 11.35
C VAL A 398 -18.76 10.55 11.16
N PRO A 399 -19.45 10.14 10.07
CA PRO A 399 -20.85 10.47 9.86
C PRO A 399 -21.68 9.93 11.04
N VAL A 400 -22.64 10.71 11.53
CA VAL A 400 -23.49 10.29 12.64
C VAL A 400 -24.97 10.30 12.26
N GLY A 401 -25.74 9.44 12.93
CA GLY A 401 -27.09 9.09 12.46
C GLY A 401 -27.02 8.18 11.23
N SER A 402 -28.15 7.57 10.85
CA SER A 402 -28.17 6.68 9.68
C SER A 402 -27.66 7.42 8.45
N LEU A 403 -26.75 6.81 7.67
CA LEU A 403 -26.15 7.38 6.45
C LEU A 403 -27.19 7.89 5.41
N GLY A 404 -28.45 7.45 5.51
CA GLY A 404 -29.58 7.95 4.71
C GLY A 404 -30.31 9.17 5.27
N SER A 405 -29.93 9.66 6.44
CA SER A 405 -30.55 10.81 7.11
C SER A 405 -30.06 12.12 6.50
N ALA A 406 -31.00 13.02 6.20
CA ALA A 406 -30.72 14.31 5.57
C ALA A 406 -29.95 15.30 6.48
N THR A 407 -29.64 14.93 7.73
CA THR A 407 -29.08 15.85 8.74
C THR A 407 -27.65 16.30 8.46
N GLY A 408 -26.84 15.46 7.80
CA GLY A 408 -25.44 15.78 7.47
C GLY A 408 -24.53 16.00 8.67
N ARG A 409 -24.92 15.53 9.87
CA ARG A 409 -24.13 15.64 11.11
C ARG A 409 -22.95 14.68 11.10
N PHE A 410 -21.86 15.08 11.74
CA PHE A 410 -20.66 14.25 11.87
C PHE A 410 -19.80 14.65 13.07
N LEU A 411 -18.96 13.72 13.52
CA LEU A 411 -17.84 14.01 14.40
C LEU A 411 -16.59 14.26 13.53
N GLU A 412 -15.79 15.26 13.88
CA GLU A 412 -14.54 15.58 13.18
C GLU A 412 -13.35 15.44 14.13
N PHE A 413 -12.32 14.71 13.68
CA PHE A 413 -11.11 14.42 14.43
C PHE A 413 -9.86 14.74 13.60
N ASP A 414 -8.77 15.03 14.29
CA ASP A 414 -7.43 15.05 13.70
C ASP A 414 -6.68 13.84 14.24
N LEU A 415 -6.84 12.67 13.64
CA LEU A 415 -6.23 11.42 14.13
C LEU A 415 -4.74 11.31 13.79
N GLU A 416 -4.25 12.15 12.88
CA GLU A 416 -2.86 12.15 12.47
C GLU A 416 -1.98 12.87 13.50
N THR A 417 -2.34 14.09 13.88
CA THR A 417 -1.54 14.87 14.84
C THR A 417 -2.19 15.00 16.20
N ARG A 418 -3.53 14.88 16.27
CA ARG A 418 -4.36 15.13 17.47
C ARG A 418 -4.11 16.49 18.12
N LYS A 419 -3.65 17.47 17.35
CA LYS A 419 -3.28 18.81 17.83
C LYS A 419 -4.11 19.91 17.20
N ASN A 420 -4.63 19.70 15.99
CA ASN A 420 -5.35 20.75 15.26
C ASN A 420 -6.84 20.78 15.58
N ARG A 421 -7.30 19.93 16.52
CA ARG A 421 -8.72 19.84 16.92
C ARG A 421 -8.92 19.78 18.44
N PRO A 422 -9.90 20.55 18.98
CA PRO A 422 -10.26 20.47 20.38
C PRO A 422 -10.73 19.08 20.77
N THR A 423 -10.48 18.70 22.02
CA THR A 423 -11.04 17.47 22.60
C THR A 423 -12.55 17.62 22.76
N GLN A 424 -13.31 16.63 22.32
CA GLN A 424 -14.77 16.65 22.42
C GLN A 424 -15.23 16.20 23.81
N LEU A 425 -16.26 16.86 24.33
CA LEU A 425 -16.84 16.59 25.65
C LEU A 425 -18.14 15.81 25.51
N MET A 426 -18.13 14.57 26.01
CA MET A 426 -19.32 13.74 26.14
C MET A 426 -19.87 13.82 27.57
N GLY A 427 -21.07 14.37 27.72
CA GLY A 427 -21.76 14.46 28.99
C GLY A 427 -22.63 13.22 29.27
N ILE A 428 -22.56 12.68 30.49
CA ILE A 428 -23.33 11.50 30.91
C ILE A 428 -24.72 11.91 31.41
N MET A 429 -25.77 11.31 30.83
CA MET A 429 -27.16 11.46 31.24
C MET A 429 -27.76 10.08 31.56
N ASN A 430 -27.71 9.68 32.83
CA ASN A 430 -28.32 8.43 33.29
C ASN A 430 -29.81 8.63 33.56
N ILE A 431 -30.65 7.86 32.88
CA ILE A 431 -32.10 7.82 33.07
C ILE A 431 -32.44 6.69 34.04
N THR A 432 -32.68 7.03 35.30
CA THR A 432 -32.99 6.07 36.36
C THR A 432 -34.43 6.26 36.86
N PRO A 433 -35.20 5.19 37.17
CA PRO A 433 -36.59 5.32 37.63
C PRO A 433 -36.72 5.98 38.99
N ASP A 434 -35.68 5.96 39.82
CA ASP A 434 -35.76 6.44 41.20
C ASP A 434 -34.43 7.01 41.68
N SER A 435 -34.54 7.88 42.68
CA SER A 435 -33.53 8.83 43.13
C SER A 435 -32.32 8.30 43.87
N PHE A 436 -31.97 7.04 43.68
CA PHE A 436 -31.01 6.31 44.52
C PHE A 436 -29.84 5.76 43.69
N SER A 437 -28.91 6.64 43.34
CA SER A 437 -27.45 6.37 43.30
C SER A 437 -26.65 7.49 42.60
N ASP A 438 -27.32 8.35 41.82
CA ASP A 438 -26.81 9.65 41.31
C ASP A 438 -27.59 10.86 41.85
N GLY A 439 -28.48 10.63 42.85
CA GLY A 439 -29.33 11.66 43.46
C GLY A 439 -30.63 11.96 42.72
N GLY A 440 -31.12 11.08 41.84
CA GLY A 440 -32.46 11.21 41.24
C GLY A 440 -32.73 12.42 40.39
N LYS A 441 -31.68 12.97 39.81
CA LYS A 441 -31.77 14.28 39.15
C LYS A 441 -32.48 14.22 37.81
N PHE A 442 -32.57 13.06 37.14
CA PHE A 442 -33.03 12.99 35.75
C PHE A 442 -34.17 11.99 35.57
N ASN A 443 -35.32 12.53 35.13
CA ASN A 443 -36.50 11.78 34.76
C ASN A 443 -36.95 12.21 33.35
N LEU A 444 -37.92 11.50 32.77
CA LEU A 444 -38.43 11.79 31.43
C LEU A 444 -38.99 13.23 31.28
N GLU A 445 -39.37 13.88 32.38
CA GLU A 445 -39.97 15.20 32.40
C GLU A 445 -38.93 16.32 32.31
N ASN A 446 -37.75 16.12 32.89
CA ASN A 446 -36.69 17.13 32.93
C ASN A 446 -35.52 16.86 31.96
N ALA A 447 -35.52 15.73 31.25
CA ALA A 447 -34.43 15.35 30.35
C ALA A 447 -34.08 16.42 29.30
N VAL A 448 -35.07 17.15 28.76
CA VAL A 448 -34.85 18.22 27.78
C VAL A 448 -34.10 19.40 28.39
N GLU A 449 -34.53 19.86 29.57
CA GLU A 449 -33.89 20.99 30.25
C GLU A 449 -32.48 20.63 30.73
N GLU A 450 -32.27 19.39 31.15
CA GLU A 450 -30.94 18.90 31.48
C GLU A 450 -30.03 18.86 30.25
N ALA A 451 -30.51 18.33 29.13
CA ALA A 451 -29.75 18.29 27.89
C ALA A 451 -29.37 19.71 27.44
N LYS A 452 -30.30 20.67 27.51
CA LYS A 452 -30.03 22.08 27.26
C LYS A 452 -28.95 22.63 28.18
N ARG A 453 -29.01 22.32 29.48
CA ARG A 453 -27.97 22.72 30.44
C ARG A 453 -26.60 22.14 30.05
N MET A 454 -26.51 20.85 29.78
CA MET A 454 -25.24 20.20 29.40
C MET A 454 -24.63 20.83 28.14
N VAL A 455 -25.46 21.14 27.14
CA VAL A 455 -25.03 21.83 25.91
C VAL A 455 -24.55 23.24 26.21
N GLN A 456 -25.27 24.00 27.05
CA GLN A 456 -24.84 25.33 27.50
C GLN A 456 -23.53 25.29 28.29
N GLU A 457 -23.30 24.22 29.05
CA GLU A 457 -22.04 23.98 29.76
C GLU A 457 -20.90 23.51 28.85
N GLY A 458 -21.20 23.20 27.59
CA GLY A 458 -20.25 22.92 26.53
C GLY A 458 -20.08 21.44 26.17
N ALA A 459 -21.06 20.58 26.49
CA ALA A 459 -21.11 19.22 25.97
C ALA A 459 -21.33 19.21 24.45
N ASP A 460 -20.47 18.48 23.75
CA ASP A 460 -20.54 18.27 22.31
C ASP A 460 -21.40 17.02 21.99
N ILE A 461 -21.42 16.06 22.92
CA ILE A 461 -22.17 14.80 22.83
C ILE A 461 -22.93 14.58 24.14
N ILE A 462 -24.17 14.10 24.09
CA ILE A 462 -24.93 13.62 25.25
C ILE A 462 -25.04 12.11 25.18
N ASP A 463 -24.57 11.41 26.21
CA ASP A 463 -24.62 9.96 26.30
C ASP A 463 -25.72 9.52 27.28
N ILE A 464 -26.75 8.88 26.73
CA ILE A 464 -27.98 8.53 27.43
C ILE A 464 -27.91 7.06 27.83
N GLY A 465 -27.92 6.78 29.13
CA GLY A 465 -27.92 5.42 29.67
C GLY A 465 -29.23 5.10 30.40
N GLY A 466 -29.89 3.99 30.04
CA GLY A 466 -31.11 3.53 30.72
C GLY A 466 -30.87 2.60 31.91
N GLN A 467 -29.62 2.15 32.09
CA GLN A 467 -29.23 1.24 33.15
C GLN A 467 -27.78 1.46 33.62
N SER A 468 -27.48 1.00 34.82
CA SER A 468 -26.14 1.15 35.41
C SER A 468 -25.20 0.06 34.90
N THR A 469 -24.09 0.48 34.29
CA THR A 469 -22.98 -0.40 33.87
C THR A 469 -21.90 -0.58 34.95
N ARG A 470 -22.21 -0.18 36.20
CA ARG A 470 -21.29 -0.35 37.35
C ARG A 470 -21.11 -1.84 37.68
N PRO A 471 -19.91 -2.29 38.07
CA PRO A 471 -19.68 -3.68 38.47
C PRO A 471 -20.63 -4.13 39.59
N GLY A 472 -21.41 -5.18 39.32
CA GLY A 472 -22.37 -5.76 40.26
C GLY A 472 -23.76 -5.11 40.29
N ALA A 473 -24.06 -4.17 39.40
CA ALA A 473 -25.42 -3.65 39.23
C ALA A 473 -26.35 -4.71 38.62
N GLU A 474 -27.62 -4.73 39.05
CA GLU A 474 -28.64 -5.57 38.43
C GLU A 474 -28.97 -5.07 37.03
N THR A 475 -28.93 -5.97 36.05
CA THR A 475 -29.32 -5.69 34.67
C THR A 475 -30.83 -5.57 34.57
N VAL A 476 -31.33 -4.55 33.90
CA VAL A 476 -32.77 -4.41 33.61
C VAL A 476 -33.13 -5.17 32.33
N SER A 477 -34.40 -5.54 32.18
CA SER A 477 -34.85 -6.16 30.92
C SER A 477 -34.76 -5.18 29.75
N VAL A 478 -34.58 -5.70 28.53
CA VAL A 478 -34.61 -4.90 27.29
C VAL A 478 -35.83 -3.98 27.21
N GLN A 479 -37.02 -4.50 27.57
CA GLN A 479 -38.27 -3.74 27.53
C GLN A 479 -38.29 -2.56 28.51
N GLU A 480 -37.63 -2.73 29.66
CA GLU A 480 -37.53 -1.68 30.66
C GLU A 480 -36.53 -0.60 30.24
N GLU A 481 -35.38 -0.98 29.67
CA GLU A 481 -34.44 0.00 29.13
C GLU A 481 -35.07 0.80 27.98
N LEU A 482 -35.75 0.13 27.04
CA LEU A 482 -36.47 0.77 25.93
C LEU A 482 -37.44 1.85 26.42
N LYS A 483 -38.23 1.55 27.46
CA LYS A 483 -39.18 2.50 28.06
C LYS A 483 -38.50 3.73 28.67
N ARG A 484 -37.25 3.60 29.12
CA ARG A 484 -36.47 4.70 29.70
C ARG A 484 -35.85 5.57 28.62
N VAL A 485 -35.20 4.96 27.63
CA VAL A 485 -34.33 5.71 26.70
C VAL A 485 -35.05 6.20 25.45
N VAL A 486 -35.95 5.40 24.84
CA VAL A 486 -36.59 5.77 23.57
C VAL A 486 -37.40 7.07 23.68
N PRO A 487 -38.28 7.25 24.69
CA PRO A 487 -39.03 8.50 24.82
C PRO A 487 -38.16 9.72 25.09
N VAL A 488 -37.00 9.55 25.73
CA VAL A 488 -36.04 10.64 25.94
C VAL A 488 -35.43 11.05 24.61
N VAL A 489 -34.95 10.10 23.80
CA VAL A 489 -34.38 10.39 22.47
C VAL A 489 -35.39 11.14 21.60
N GLU A 490 -36.64 10.67 21.52
CA GLU A 490 -37.70 11.33 20.73
C GLU A 490 -37.93 12.78 21.17
N LYS A 491 -38.02 13.02 22.49
CA LYS A 491 -38.20 14.38 23.03
C LYS A 491 -37.01 15.30 22.75
N LEU A 492 -35.79 14.81 22.92
CA LEU A 492 -34.58 15.59 22.62
C LEU A 492 -34.51 15.93 21.14
N ARG A 493 -34.91 15.02 20.26
CA ARG A 493 -34.96 15.26 18.80
C ARG A 493 -36.06 16.18 18.35
N ALA A 494 -37.21 16.17 19.02
CA ALA A 494 -38.28 17.12 18.76
C ALA A 494 -37.96 18.55 19.24
N CYS A 495 -36.92 18.73 20.05
CA CYS A 495 -36.48 20.04 20.54
C CYS A 495 -35.55 20.72 19.52
N GLU A 496 -35.99 21.82 18.94
CA GLU A 496 -35.24 22.58 17.92
C GLU A 496 -33.85 23.04 18.42
N GLU A 497 -33.73 23.41 19.70
CA GLU A 497 -32.46 23.83 20.32
C GLU A 497 -31.44 22.67 20.45
N LEU A 498 -31.90 21.43 20.41
CA LEU A 498 -31.08 20.22 20.59
C LEU A 498 -30.97 19.37 19.33
N LYS A 499 -31.58 19.81 18.22
CA LYS A 499 -31.65 19.04 16.97
C LYS A 499 -30.26 18.67 16.42
N ASP A 500 -29.27 19.53 16.65
CA ASP A 500 -27.90 19.38 16.10
C ASP A 500 -26.94 18.68 17.08
N VAL A 501 -27.35 18.48 18.33
CA VAL A 501 -26.53 17.84 19.37
C VAL A 501 -26.39 16.35 19.06
N ILE A 502 -25.20 15.79 19.26
CA ILE A 502 -24.98 14.36 19.01
C ILE A 502 -25.51 13.56 20.21
N LEU A 503 -26.38 12.59 19.93
CA LEU A 503 -26.94 11.71 20.97
C LEU A 503 -26.33 10.31 20.88
N SER A 504 -25.58 9.94 21.90
CA SER A 504 -25.03 8.61 22.13
C SER A 504 -25.93 7.81 23.06
N ILE A 505 -26.02 6.50 22.87
CA ILE A 505 -26.81 5.58 23.69
C ILE A 505 -25.89 4.56 24.35
N ASP A 506 -25.77 4.63 25.68
CA ASP A 506 -25.02 3.67 26.50
C ASP A 506 -25.86 2.41 26.70
N THR A 507 -25.67 1.43 25.82
CA THR A 507 -26.41 0.17 25.83
C THR A 507 -25.58 -0.98 25.26
N PHE A 508 -25.81 -2.17 25.78
CA PHE A 508 -25.24 -3.43 25.29
C PHE A 508 -26.31 -4.34 24.67
N TYR A 509 -27.55 -3.87 24.47
CA TYR A 509 -28.62 -4.60 23.77
C TYR A 509 -28.81 -4.09 22.35
N SER A 510 -28.66 -4.97 21.36
CA SER A 510 -28.88 -4.68 19.94
C SER A 510 -30.29 -4.12 19.67
N GLN A 511 -31.30 -4.63 20.37
CA GLN A 511 -32.70 -4.18 20.25
C GLN A 511 -32.89 -2.73 20.74
N VAL A 512 -32.19 -2.33 21.79
CA VAL A 512 -32.21 -0.93 22.29
C VAL A 512 -31.49 -0.02 21.32
N ALA A 513 -30.32 -0.45 20.82
CA ALA A 513 -29.58 0.28 19.80
C ALA A 513 -30.44 0.52 18.55
N GLU A 514 -31.08 -0.51 17.99
CA GLU A 514 -31.95 -0.36 16.81
C GLU A 514 -33.12 0.60 17.05
N ALA A 515 -33.82 0.46 18.18
CA ALA A 515 -34.98 1.29 18.49
C ALA A 515 -34.60 2.77 18.71
N THR A 516 -33.50 3.03 19.41
CA THR A 516 -33.04 4.39 19.70
C THR A 516 -32.48 5.10 18.46
N ILE A 517 -31.78 4.39 17.58
CA ILE A 517 -31.37 4.96 16.28
C ILE A 517 -32.59 5.32 15.42
N LYS A 518 -33.62 4.45 15.39
CA LYS A 518 -34.90 4.77 14.71
C LYS A 518 -35.61 5.99 15.33
N ALA A 519 -35.48 6.17 16.64
CA ALA A 519 -35.99 7.36 17.35
C ALA A 519 -35.14 8.63 17.11
N GLY A 520 -33.97 8.50 16.49
CA GLY A 520 -33.11 9.60 16.06
C GLY A 520 -31.78 9.71 16.81
N ALA A 521 -31.38 8.73 17.62
CA ALA A 521 -30.03 8.69 18.17
C ALA A 521 -28.98 8.58 17.05
N ASP A 522 -27.74 8.95 17.39
CA ASP A 522 -26.65 9.13 16.42
C ASP A 522 -25.52 8.13 16.55
N VAL A 523 -25.21 7.69 17.78
CA VAL A 523 -24.05 6.87 18.13
C VAL A 523 -24.48 5.79 19.12
N ILE A 524 -23.91 4.60 19.01
CA ILE A 524 -24.05 3.55 20.03
C ILE A 524 -22.78 3.49 20.87
N ASN A 525 -22.92 3.44 22.20
CA ASN A 525 -21.82 3.24 23.13
C ASN A 525 -21.99 1.90 23.82
N ASP A 526 -21.20 0.90 23.40
CA ASP A 526 -21.26 -0.44 23.96
C ASP A 526 -20.05 -0.70 24.87
N VAL A 527 -20.32 -0.67 26.18
CA VAL A 527 -19.32 -0.92 27.23
C VAL A 527 -18.74 -2.35 27.20
N THR A 528 -19.35 -3.26 26.43
CA THR A 528 -18.99 -4.67 26.31
C THR A 528 -18.37 -5.02 24.95
N ALA A 529 -18.32 -4.08 24.01
CA ALA A 529 -17.79 -4.28 22.66
C ALA A 529 -18.36 -5.53 21.94
N GLY A 530 -19.68 -5.74 22.04
CA GLY A 530 -20.42 -6.83 21.43
C GLY A 530 -20.32 -8.17 22.17
N MET A 531 -19.65 -8.24 23.32
CA MET A 531 -19.52 -9.49 24.08
C MET A 531 -20.83 -9.93 24.74
N TYR A 532 -21.65 -8.97 25.19
CA TYR A 532 -22.89 -9.30 25.88
C TYR A 532 -24.00 -9.75 24.93
N ASP A 533 -24.14 -9.06 23.79
CA ASP A 533 -25.12 -9.36 22.74
C ASP A 533 -24.41 -9.54 21.40
N ALA A 534 -24.38 -10.77 20.91
CA ALA A 534 -23.71 -11.13 19.66
C ALA A 534 -24.31 -10.41 18.43
N GLU A 535 -25.58 -9.96 18.53
CA GLU A 535 -26.24 -9.22 17.45
C GLU A 535 -25.91 -7.72 17.46
N MET A 536 -25.20 -7.20 18.46
CA MET A 536 -24.88 -5.77 18.56
C MET A 536 -24.07 -5.26 17.35
N LEU A 537 -22.93 -5.89 17.06
CA LEU A 537 -22.04 -5.44 15.98
C LEU A 537 -22.71 -5.57 14.59
N PRO A 538 -23.36 -6.71 14.24
CA PRO A 538 -24.12 -6.82 13.00
C PRO A 538 -25.27 -5.80 12.89
N THR A 539 -25.98 -5.54 13.99
CA THR A 539 -27.08 -4.57 14.02
C THR A 539 -26.57 -3.16 13.73
N VAL A 540 -25.49 -2.73 14.38
CA VAL A 540 -24.93 -1.39 14.17
C VAL A 540 -24.29 -1.25 12.77
N ALA A 541 -23.66 -2.30 12.25
CA ALA A 541 -23.19 -2.35 10.86
C ALA A 541 -24.34 -2.07 9.88
N LYS A 542 -25.49 -2.74 10.06
CA LYS A 542 -26.67 -2.57 9.21
C LYS A 542 -27.31 -1.19 9.35
N LEU A 543 -27.33 -0.63 10.55
CA LEU A 543 -27.85 0.72 10.80
C LEU A 543 -26.99 1.81 10.15
N GLY A 544 -25.71 1.52 9.92
CA GLY A 544 -24.76 2.44 9.30
C GLY A 544 -24.40 3.63 10.21
N VAL A 545 -24.42 3.42 11.52
CA VAL A 545 -24.09 4.43 12.54
C VAL A 545 -22.76 4.09 13.22
N PRO A 546 -22.07 5.06 13.84
CA PRO A 546 -20.87 4.78 14.61
C PRO A 546 -21.16 4.05 15.93
N ILE A 547 -20.16 3.29 16.38
CA ILE A 547 -20.13 2.57 17.64
C ILE A 547 -18.85 2.86 18.42
N ILE A 548 -18.99 3.11 19.72
CA ILE A 548 -17.89 3.16 20.68
C ILE A 548 -17.74 1.77 21.27
N LEU A 549 -16.56 1.17 21.10
CA LEU A 549 -16.21 -0.15 21.59
C LEU A 549 -15.26 -0.02 22.78
N ASN A 550 -15.78 -0.29 23.96
CA ASN A 550 -15.04 -0.24 25.21
C ASN A 550 -14.42 -1.60 25.55
N HIS A 551 -13.15 -1.58 25.92
CA HIS A 551 -12.47 -2.78 26.38
C HIS A 551 -12.88 -3.18 27.80
N SER A 552 -13.36 -4.41 27.93
CA SER A 552 -13.62 -5.08 29.21
C SER A 552 -13.25 -6.56 29.12
N ARG A 553 -13.34 -7.28 30.25
CA ARG A 553 -13.25 -8.75 30.32
C ARG A 553 -14.35 -9.29 31.23
N GLU A 554 -14.81 -10.51 30.96
CA GLU A 554 -15.90 -11.17 31.71
C GLU A 554 -15.50 -11.51 33.15
N ASP A 555 -14.30 -12.07 33.37
CA ASP A 555 -13.82 -12.41 34.71
C ASP A 555 -13.15 -11.20 35.38
N VAL A 556 -13.95 -10.46 36.14
CA VAL A 556 -13.49 -9.30 36.93
C VAL A 556 -12.82 -9.74 38.25
N LYS A 557 -12.92 -11.01 38.65
CA LYS A 557 -12.39 -11.50 39.94
C LYS A 557 -10.94 -11.99 39.84
N ASN A 558 -10.52 -12.55 38.70
CA ASN A 558 -9.15 -13.05 38.47
C ASN A 558 -8.47 -12.38 37.25
N ILE A 559 -8.53 -11.05 37.18
CA ILE A 559 -7.99 -10.28 36.06
C ILE A 559 -6.45 -10.39 36.01
N THR A 560 -5.93 -11.11 35.01
CA THR A 560 -4.48 -11.18 34.72
C THR A 560 -4.20 -10.73 33.29
N TYR A 561 -3.45 -9.65 33.11
CA TYR A 561 -2.97 -9.19 31.79
C TYR A 561 -1.55 -9.69 31.57
N ALA A 562 -1.41 -10.95 31.15
CA ALA A 562 -0.12 -11.58 30.89
C ALA A 562 -0.01 -12.03 29.43
N LEU A 563 1.20 -11.93 28.88
CA LEU A 563 1.53 -12.47 27.56
C LEU A 563 1.50 -14.01 27.60
N PRO A 564 1.16 -14.68 26.48
CA PRO A 564 1.23 -16.13 26.42
C PRO A 564 2.68 -16.63 26.53
N ALA A 565 2.86 -17.84 27.07
CA ALA A 565 4.17 -18.36 27.48
C ALA A 565 5.20 -18.45 26.33
N ASN A 566 4.72 -18.62 25.10
CA ASN A 566 5.52 -18.64 23.87
C ASN A 566 6.09 -17.26 23.49
N GLU A 567 5.46 -16.16 23.88
CA GLU A 567 5.93 -14.80 23.61
C GLU A 567 6.85 -14.28 24.74
N LYS A 568 6.66 -14.77 25.97
CA LYS A 568 7.51 -14.43 27.12
C LYS A 568 8.99 -14.75 26.91
N SER A 569 9.30 -15.82 26.17
CA SER A 569 10.69 -16.22 25.87
C SER A 569 11.42 -15.25 24.93
N THR A 570 10.67 -14.57 24.04
CA THR A 570 11.21 -13.55 23.12
C THR A 570 11.31 -12.16 23.76
N HIS A 571 10.72 -11.97 24.94
CA HIS A 571 10.65 -10.70 25.68
C HIS A 571 11.17 -10.86 27.11
N ALA A 572 12.28 -11.58 27.28
CA ALA A 572 12.94 -11.69 28.58
C ALA A 572 13.31 -10.28 29.09
N ASN A 573 12.80 -9.90 30.28
CA ASN A 573 13.02 -8.64 31.00
C ASN A 573 12.09 -7.44 30.73
N ILE A 574 10.89 -7.62 30.17
CA ILE A 574 9.90 -6.51 30.14
C ILE A 574 9.26 -6.28 31.52
N SER A 575 8.89 -5.03 31.81
CA SER A 575 8.16 -4.67 33.04
C SER A 575 6.69 -5.10 33.00
N GLU A 576 6.05 -5.20 34.18
CA GLU A 576 4.61 -5.50 34.30
C GLU A 576 3.73 -4.49 33.53
N GLU A 577 4.15 -3.22 33.52
CA GLU A 577 3.46 -2.14 32.79
C GLU A 577 3.58 -2.34 31.26
N GLU A 578 4.76 -2.69 30.75
CA GLU A 578 4.96 -2.96 29.33
C GLU A 578 4.22 -4.21 28.85
N GLU A 579 4.16 -5.25 29.69
CA GLU A 579 3.38 -6.46 29.45
C GLU A 579 1.88 -6.13 29.38
N PHE A 580 1.37 -5.36 30.34
CA PHE A 580 -0.01 -4.87 30.35
C PHE A 580 -0.35 -4.08 29.08
N VAL A 581 0.51 -3.13 28.69
CA VAL A 581 0.32 -2.31 27.48
C VAL A 581 0.29 -3.18 26.22
N ALA A 582 1.16 -4.18 26.12
CA ALA A 582 1.19 -5.09 24.97
C ALA A 582 -0.09 -5.96 24.90
N VAL A 583 -0.53 -6.52 26.03
CA VAL A 583 -1.75 -7.33 26.09
C VAL A 583 -2.99 -6.49 25.76
N LEU A 584 -3.12 -5.30 26.36
CA LEU A 584 -4.26 -4.42 26.08
C LEU A 584 -4.30 -3.96 24.62
N ALA A 585 -3.14 -3.63 24.03
CA ALA A 585 -3.06 -3.26 22.61
C ALA A 585 -3.55 -4.39 21.69
N ARG A 586 -3.18 -5.63 22.00
CA ARG A 586 -3.63 -6.83 21.28
C ARG A 586 -5.14 -7.05 21.43
N GLU A 587 -5.67 -6.97 22.65
CA GLU A 587 -7.11 -7.15 22.89
C GLU A 587 -7.96 -6.07 22.22
N MET A 588 -7.49 -4.81 22.20
CA MET A 588 -8.11 -3.72 21.44
C MET A 588 -8.10 -4.00 19.93
N GLN A 589 -7.00 -4.54 19.40
CA GLN A 589 -6.91 -4.94 17.99
C GLN A 589 -7.87 -6.09 17.66
N GLU A 590 -8.04 -7.05 18.57
CA GLU A 590 -9.00 -8.15 18.43
C GLU A 590 -10.45 -7.64 18.43
N ILE A 591 -10.78 -6.64 19.26
CA ILE A 591 -12.09 -5.96 19.25
C ILE A 591 -12.37 -5.34 17.87
N VAL A 592 -11.41 -4.57 17.33
CA VAL A 592 -11.54 -3.97 15.99
C VAL A 592 -11.72 -5.04 14.92
N LYS A 593 -10.93 -6.12 14.97
CA LYS A 593 -11.02 -7.22 14.01
C LYS A 593 -12.40 -7.86 14.03
N LYS A 594 -12.92 -8.21 15.22
CA LYS A 594 -14.27 -8.78 15.38
C LYS A 594 -15.35 -7.85 14.83
N ALA A 595 -15.27 -6.56 15.14
CA ALA A 595 -16.19 -5.57 14.59
C ALA A 595 -16.16 -5.54 13.06
N ARG A 596 -14.97 -5.46 12.44
CA ARG A 596 -14.81 -5.45 10.99
C ARG A 596 -15.32 -6.73 10.33
N ASP A 597 -15.12 -7.89 10.96
CA ASP A 597 -15.61 -9.18 10.46
C ASP A 597 -17.14 -9.25 10.38
N THR A 598 -17.87 -8.39 11.12
CA THR A 598 -19.35 -8.26 11.06
C THR A 598 -19.86 -7.25 10.02
N GLY A 599 -18.95 -6.58 9.30
CA GLY A 599 -19.29 -5.58 8.28
C GLY A 599 -19.20 -4.12 8.74
N LEU A 600 -18.84 -3.85 10.01
CA LEU A 600 -18.53 -2.47 10.45
C LEU A 600 -17.33 -1.93 9.67
N ARG A 601 -17.47 -0.71 9.15
CA ARG A 601 -16.38 0.01 8.49
C ARG A 601 -15.49 0.69 9.53
N SER A 602 -14.20 0.87 9.22
CA SER A 602 -13.25 1.49 10.17
C SER A 602 -13.70 2.88 10.63
N HIS A 603 -14.28 3.68 9.74
CA HIS A 603 -14.79 5.00 10.07
C HIS A 603 -15.98 5.01 11.05
N GLN A 604 -16.62 3.86 11.31
CA GLN A 604 -17.71 3.75 12.28
C GLN A 604 -17.20 3.44 13.69
N ILE A 605 -15.93 3.09 13.85
CA ILE A 605 -15.42 2.55 15.12
C ILE A 605 -14.71 3.65 15.90
N ILE A 606 -15.16 3.87 17.13
CA ILE A 606 -14.48 4.65 18.15
C ILE A 606 -14.05 3.69 19.26
N LEU A 607 -12.87 3.88 19.84
CA LEU A 607 -12.29 2.94 20.80
C LEU A 607 -12.23 3.54 22.21
N ASP A 608 -12.57 2.77 23.24
CA ASP A 608 -12.31 3.14 24.65
C ASP A 608 -11.43 2.05 25.29
N PRO A 609 -10.24 2.38 25.84
CA PRO A 609 -9.38 1.41 26.51
C PRO A 609 -9.97 0.87 27.83
N GLY A 610 -11.12 1.40 28.27
CA GLY A 610 -11.92 0.90 29.37
C GLY A 610 -11.31 1.11 30.72
N VAL A 611 -10.94 2.36 31.05
CA VAL A 611 -10.49 2.71 32.41
C VAL A 611 -11.59 2.32 33.41
N GLY A 612 -11.28 1.55 34.44
CA GLY A 612 -12.23 1.07 35.45
C GLY A 612 -13.05 -0.16 35.05
N PHE A 613 -12.85 -0.70 33.85
CA PHE A 613 -13.46 -1.95 33.39
C PHE A 613 -12.42 -3.06 33.36
N ALA A 614 -12.66 -4.10 34.16
CA ALA A 614 -11.76 -5.24 34.34
C ALA A 614 -10.27 -4.84 34.53
N LYS A 615 -10.02 -3.82 35.35
CA LYS A 615 -8.69 -3.27 35.64
C LYS A 615 -8.55 -2.90 37.11
N ASN A 616 -7.43 -3.29 37.71
CA ASN A 616 -7.09 -2.88 39.07
C ASN A 616 -6.59 -1.41 39.13
N LEU A 617 -6.31 -0.90 40.32
CA LEU A 617 -5.89 0.49 40.51
C LEU A 617 -4.65 0.86 39.68
N LYS A 618 -3.59 0.03 39.71
CA LYS A 618 -2.35 0.30 38.94
C LYS A 618 -2.61 0.29 37.44
N GLN A 619 -3.36 -0.69 36.95
CA GLN A 619 -3.71 -0.84 35.54
C GLN A 619 -4.51 0.35 35.01
N ASN A 620 -5.44 0.91 35.82
CA ASN A 620 -6.16 2.13 35.45
C ASN A 620 -5.22 3.32 35.23
N LEU A 621 -4.20 3.46 36.08
CA LEU A 621 -3.17 4.49 35.92
C LEU A 621 -2.29 4.21 34.69
N TRP A 622 -1.93 2.96 34.43
CA TRP A 622 -1.15 2.58 33.26
C TRP A 622 -1.87 2.83 31.95
N VAL A 623 -3.19 2.63 31.89
CA VAL A 623 -3.98 3.04 30.72
C VAL A 623 -3.84 4.54 30.49
N LEU A 624 -4.07 5.35 31.52
CA LEU A 624 -3.98 6.81 31.42
C LEU A 624 -2.58 7.29 31.04
N LYS A 625 -1.53 6.61 31.51
CA LYS A 625 -0.14 6.94 31.22
C LYS A 625 0.32 6.48 29.83
N ASN A 626 -0.28 5.46 29.23
CA ASN A 626 0.28 4.79 28.04
C ASN A 626 -0.64 4.71 26.81
N GLN A 627 -1.69 5.54 26.69
CA GLN A 627 -2.64 5.40 25.57
C GLN A 627 -1.98 5.50 24.19
N GLU A 628 -1.00 6.41 24.01
CA GLU A 628 -0.23 6.52 22.77
C GLU A 628 0.52 5.21 22.45
N ALA A 629 1.18 4.62 23.44
CA ALA A 629 1.89 3.35 23.27
C ALA A 629 0.93 2.19 22.98
N ILE A 630 -0.25 2.16 23.62
CA ILE A 630 -1.29 1.15 23.37
C ILE A 630 -1.78 1.28 21.91
N ARG A 631 -2.07 2.49 21.43
CA ARG A 631 -2.46 2.75 20.03
C ARG A 631 -1.39 2.32 19.04
N ALA A 632 -0.15 2.73 19.28
CA ALA A 632 0.96 2.44 18.38
C ALA A 632 1.22 0.94 18.27
N LYS A 633 1.27 0.22 19.40
CA LYS A 633 1.49 -1.23 19.41
C LYS A 633 0.33 -2.02 18.79
N GLY A 634 -0.91 -1.56 18.95
CA GLY A 634 -2.09 -2.20 18.37
C GLY A 634 -2.32 -1.86 16.89
N ASN A 635 -1.53 -0.95 16.31
CA ASN A 635 -1.79 -0.33 15.01
C ASN A 635 -3.19 0.32 14.93
N LEU A 636 -3.55 1.09 15.97
CA LEU A 636 -4.87 1.70 16.18
C LEU A 636 -4.85 3.24 16.07
N ASN A 637 -3.80 3.81 15.46
CA ASN A 637 -3.63 5.27 15.37
C ASN A 637 -4.71 5.96 14.53
N ASN A 638 -5.34 5.22 13.60
CA ASN A 638 -6.39 5.70 12.71
C ASN A 638 -7.81 5.58 13.29
N TYR A 639 -7.96 5.26 14.59
CA TYR A 639 -9.26 5.28 15.27
C TYR A 639 -9.32 6.43 16.28
N ALA A 640 -10.49 7.03 16.43
CA ALA A 640 -10.75 8.01 17.50
C ALA A 640 -10.85 7.30 18.85
N TRP A 641 -10.35 7.94 19.90
CA TRP A 641 -10.32 7.39 21.25
C TRP A 641 -11.20 8.16 22.23
N LEU A 642 -12.11 7.44 22.87
CA LEU A 642 -12.90 7.92 24.01
C LEU A 642 -12.27 7.47 25.32
N VAL A 643 -12.27 8.34 26.33
CA VAL A 643 -11.81 7.98 27.68
C VAL A 643 -12.82 8.43 28.74
N GLY A 644 -13.41 7.46 29.43
CA GLY A 644 -14.32 7.71 30.56
C GLY A 644 -13.68 7.42 31.92
N THR A 645 -13.23 8.46 32.64
CA THR A 645 -12.65 8.34 33.99
C THR A 645 -13.55 8.89 35.10
N SER A 646 -14.58 9.64 34.74
CA SER A 646 -15.35 10.48 35.67
C SER A 646 -15.92 9.70 36.86
N ARG A 647 -15.64 10.21 38.06
CA ARG A 647 -16.12 9.71 39.35
C ARG A 647 -15.78 8.25 39.66
N LYS A 648 -14.85 7.61 38.93
CA LYS A 648 -14.51 6.19 39.13
C LYS A 648 -13.82 5.92 40.47
N LYS A 649 -14.00 4.70 41.00
CA LYS A 649 -13.57 4.29 42.34
C LYS A 649 -12.07 4.52 42.60
N PHE A 650 -11.21 4.23 41.62
CA PHE A 650 -9.76 4.38 41.79
C PHE A 650 -9.35 5.83 42.09
N ILE A 651 -10.07 6.83 41.56
CA ILE A 651 -9.85 8.25 41.88
C ILE A 651 -10.15 8.48 43.34
N GLY A 652 -11.31 8.02 43.82
CA GLY A 652 -11.70 8.12 45.22
C GLY A 652 -10.70 7.46 46.17
N THR A 653 -10.17 6.29 45.79
CA THR A 653 -9.15 5.58 46.58
C THR A 653 -7.83 6.34 46.68
N ILE A 654 -7.42 7.09 45.64
CA ILE A 654 -6.15 7.84 45.64
C ILE A 654 -6.29 9.21 46.31
N THR A 655 -7.48 9.82 46.22
CA THR A 655 -7.75 11.19 46.68
C THR A 655 -8.49 11.24 48.01
N ASP A 656 -8.70 10.08 48.65
CA ASP A 656 -9.47 9.91 49.87
C ASP A 656 -10.91 10.48 49.77
N GLN A 657 -11.52 10.35 48.58
CA GLN A 657 -12.89 10.80 48.29
C GLN A 657 -13.85 9.61 48.15
N GLU A 658 -14.55 9.27 49.23
CA GLU A 658 -15.51 8.17 49.24
C GLU A 658 -16.75 8.45 48.39
N VAL A 659 -17.24 9.70 48.41
CA VAL A 659 -18.43 10.11 47.66
C VAL A 659 -18.07 10.34 46.20
N ALA A 660 -18.81 9.70 45.29
CA ALA A 660 -18.53 9.77 43.85
C ALA A 660 -18.61 11.21 43.30
N ALA A 661 -19.58 12.00 43.78
CA ALA A 661 -19.81 13.38 43.35
C ALA A 661 -18.64 14.32 43.72
N ASP A 662 -17.88 14.03 44.76
CA ASP A 662 -16.79 14.90 45.25
C ASP A 662 -15.46 14.65 44.51
N ARG A 663 -15.44 13.71 43.55
CA ARG A 663 -14.24 13.31 42.79
C ARG A 663 -13.94 14.21 41.58
N VAL A 664 -14.51 15.41 41.50
CA VAL A 664 -14.40 16.30 40.32
C VAL A 664 -12.95 16.69 40.05
N LEU A 665 -12.20 17.11 41.06
CA LEU A 665 -10.79 17.51 40.89
C LEU A 665 -9.89 16.35 40.47
N GLY A 666 -10.10 15.16 41.06
CA GLY A 666 -9.42 13.95 40.63
C GLY A 666 -9.80 13.56 39.20
N THR A 667 -11.05 13.74 38.81
CA THR A 667 -11.52 13.56 37.42
C THR A 667 -10.79 14.52 36.49
N ALA A 668 -10.71 15.81 36.83
CA ALA A 668 -10.00 16.81 36.03
C ALA A 668 -8.52 16.44 35.80
N ALA A 669 -7.83 15.94 36.83
CA ALA A 669 -6.47 15.44 36.69
C ALA A 669 -6.37 14.26 35.71
N THR A 670 -7.29 13.30 35.79
CA THR A 670 -7.30 12.15 34.84
C THR A 670 -7.66 12.56 33.41
N VAL A 671 -8.55 13.54 33.23
CA VAL A 671 -8.90 14.10 31.91
C VAL A 671 -7.70 14.80 31.30
N THR A 672 -6.97 15.59 32.10
CA THR A 672 -5.73 16.25 31.66
C THR A 672 -4.71 15.22 31.16
N ALA A 673 -4.51 14.13 31.91
CA ALA A 673 -3.63 13.04 31.50
C ALA A 673 -4.13 12.31 30.24
N ALA A 674 -5.44 12.11 30.09
CA ALA A 674 -6.01 11.49 28.90
C ALA A 674 -5.79 12.36 27.65
N ILE A 675 -5.99 13.67 27.76
CA ILE A 675 -5.77 14.63 26.66
C ILE A 675 -4.28 14.69 26.29
N GLN A 676 -3.39 14.71 27.28
CA GLN A 676 -1.94 14.62 27.05
C GLN A 676 -1.59 13.37 26.22
N GLN A 677 -2.23 12.23 26.52
CA GLN A 677 -2.02 10.98 25.79
C GLN A 677 -2.89 10.86 24.52
N GLY A 678 -3.47 11.96 24.04
CA GLY A 678 -4.18 12.02 22.76
C GLY A 678 -5.59 11.41 22.79
N ALA A 679 -6.35 11.57 23.87
CA ALA A 679 -7.78 11.31 23.85
C ALA A 679 -8.51 12.30 22.91
N ASP A 680 -9.44 11.78 22.12
CA ASP A 680 -10.24 12.55 21.17
C ASP A 680 -11.59 12.96 21.79
N ILE A 681 -12.15 12.09 22.64
CA ILE A 681 -13.39 12.31 23.39
C ILE A 681 -13.14 12.01 24.87
N VAL A 682 -13.69 12.82 25.76
CA VAL A 682 -13.74 12.51 27.21
C VAL A 682 -15.17 12.44 27.71
N ARG A 683 -15.49 11.40 28.48
CA ARG A 683 -16.85 11.10 28.97
C ARG A 683 -16.98 11.41 30.46
N VAL A 684 -17.84 12.37 30.82
CA VAL A 684 -17.91 12.89 32.20
C VAL A 684 -19.32 13.26 32.69
N HIS A 685 -19.49 13.30 34.01
CA HIS A 685 -20.71 13.80 34.66
C HIS A 685 -20.70 15.32 34.84
N ASP A 686 -19.56 15.90 35.23
CA ASP A 686 -19.42 17.30 35.63
C ASP A 686 -19.00 18.18 34.42
N VAL A 687 -19.95 18.42 33.49
CA VAL A 687 -19.68 19.02 32.17
C VAL A 687 -19.01 20.40 32.29
N LYS A 688 -19.59 21.32 33.06
CA LYS A 688 -19.05 22.69 33.22
C LYS A 688 -17.59 22.73 33.68
N ASP A 689 -17.26 21.98 34.73
CA ASP A 689 -15.92 22.01 35.35
C ASP A 689 -14.89 21.33 34.44
N ILE A 690 -15.29 20.23 33.79
CA ILE A 690 -14.42 19.53 32.87
C ILE A 690 -14.24 20.30 31.56
N LYS A 691 -15.22 21.08 31.08
CA LYS A 691 -15.01 21.93 29.90
C LYS A 691 -13.87 22.93 30.12
N GLN A 692 -13.74 23.49 31.33
CA GLN A 692 -12.61 24.37 31.68
C GLN A 692 -11.29 23.60 31.69
N THR A 693 -11.30 22.38 32.24
CA THR A 693 -10.14 21.48 32.23
C THR A 693 -9.69 21.12 30.81
N ILE A 694 -10.64 20.82 29.92
CA ILE A 694 -10.38 20.52 28.51
C ILE A 694 -9.74 21.73 27.84
N LYS A 695 -10.32 22.92 27.96
CA LYS A 695 -9.77 24.15 27.37
C LYS A 695 -8.31 24.37 27.77
N MET A 696 -8.01 24.18 29.06
CA MET A 696 -6.64 24.33 29.56
C MET A 696 -5.70 23.23 29.09
N SER A 697 -6.18 21.99 29.03
CA SER A 697 -5.39 20.86 28.54
C SER A 697 -5.11 20.97 27.04
N ASP A 698 -6.10 21.36 26.24
CA ASP A 698 -5.95 21.61 24.81
C ASP A 698 -5.00 22.79 24.55
N ALA A 699 -5.06 23.85 25.35
CA ALA A 699 -4.09 24.95 25.26
C ALA A 699 -2.65 24.46 25.51
N ILE A 700 -2.43 23.60 26.50
CA ILE A 700 -1.10 23.07 26.86
C ILE A 700 -0.57 22.08 25.83
N TYR A 701 -1.37 21.06 25.47
CA TYR A 701 -0.90 19.90 24.71
C TYR A 701 -1.19 19.99 23.21
N LYS A 702 -2.21 20.76 22.83
CA LYS A 702 -2.64 20.95 21.43
C LYS A 702 -2.37 22.36 20.89
N GLN A 703 -2.02 23.32 21.76
CA GLN A 703 -1.79 24.73 21.39
C GLN A 703 -3.04 25.41 20.82
N LEU A 704 -4.22 25.02 21.31
CA LEU A 704 -5.51 25.60 20.94
C LEU A 704 -5.98 26.55 22.05
N TYR A 705 -5.92 27.87 21.83
CA TYR A 705 -6.32 28.88 22.81
C TYR A 705 -6.89 30.14 22.18
#